data_AF-A0AAP0ZPD4-F1
#
_entry.id   AF-A0AAP0ZPD4-F1
#
_cell.length_a   1.000
_cell.length_b   1.000
_cell.length_c   1.000
_cell.angle_alpha   90.00
_cell.angle_beta   90.00
_cell.angle_gamma   90.00
#
_symmetry.space_group_name_H-M   'P 1'
#
loop_
_entity.id
_entity.type
_entity.pdbx_description
1 polymer ?
#
loop_
_entity_poly.entity_id
_entity_poly.type
_entity_poly.pdbx_seq_one_letter_code
_entity_poly.pdbx_strand_id
1 'polypeptide(L)'
;MTVRKFPLAVCVCLTCATVTPGGHAATSSLGASRADRLAEISRYRDQARWVDALAAIERAQSEQSDDALLYKLQTLTLSDIGNAWLAWQLCKARPDLFDQDQKAHLESNYLAKLVNWSLAYGESEDTRLTEAEDALAQMEQYVQREARPPAQVPLRIRMDRLILLNRLGRHSQVRDEANALQREGHPLPDYVLPAVSDSTMATRQPAEAIPLLKTVLKNDPGRSQSRSQLVYAYLETEQAEKAIDYLQSWKKDEPAWRWGGGKSRYANWSRYEADLNMAMIHAYSGDLPTAQRALEGLLAVGPGNGGLQTALGSVYQMRGWPRRALERHQMAYTLDPRDVSPRVGMYESYIQLQRDDLARPLHDSLLARYPNQPSVLHMDRDWRAHGGWQLQAAAEGSHSSSGGGNAPLGNNDQHYSMEADSPILDDRWRLFASADRRSVTFQNRYIAPLWLSGGVRYRFGQIDAEAAMAHPGDNIGQTGLRASMGWQFNDQWHARMAAARNDAEASMQARISGITADSVALALDYTRNERMHWRLGGSQFRYDDGNRRDTISSAIEQRLLSQPRLLIDGLGSVYASRGSRDDAPYFNPSQDRSMELGLRINQQLWRHYERGFRQRLTVSVGDYWQQRYGSSLIPSVAYRHEWQLGQGRTFEYGASWSRPVYDGRRERHLGVDAVMHWGE
;
A
#
# COMPACT_ATOMS: atom_id res chain seq x y z
N MET A 1 -34.25 -16.72 17.59
CA MET A 1 -35.64 -16.94 17.15
C MET A 1 -35.69 -16.85 15.63
N THR A 2 -36.18 -17.92 14.99
CA THR A 2 -36.63 -18.06 13.59
C THR A 2 -35.69 -17.58 12.47
N VAL A 3 -34.84 -18.52 12.08
CA VAL A 3 -34.16 -18.65 10.78
C VAL A 3 -35.19 -18.72 9.65
N ARG A 4 -35.02 -17.93 8.58
CA ARG A 4 -35.64 -18.19 7.27
C ARG A 4 -34.54 -18.32 6.21
N LYS A 5 -34.29 -19.58 5.84
CA LYS A 5 -33.55 -19.98 4.64
C LYS A 5 -34.47 -19.84 3.43
N PHE A 6 -34.02 -19.22 2.35
CA PHE A 6 -34.66 -19.34 1.04
C PHE A 6 -33.71 -20.08 0.09
N PRO A 7 -34.14 -21.18 -0.56
CA PRO A 7 -33.40 -21.82 -1.63
C PRO A 7 -33.76 -21.16 -2.97
N LEU A 8 -32.79 -20.90 -3.83
CA LEU A 8 -33.03 -20.50 -5.21
C LEU A 8 -32.30 -21.47 -6.14
N ALA A 9 -33.06 -22.39 -6.70
CA ALA A 9 -32.72 -23.18 -7.86
C ALA A 9 -33.96 -23.24 -8.78
N VAL A 10 -33.72 -22.88 -10.04
CA VAL A 10 -34.32 -23.40 -11.28
C VAL A 10 -35.77 -23.01 -11.65
N CYS A 11 -35.82 -22.23 -12.74
CA CYS A 11 -36.76 -22.20 -13.87
C CYS A 11 -38.25 -22.53 -13.67
N VAL A 12 -39.12 -21.55 -13.97
CA VAL A 12 -40.31 -21.73 -14.81
C VAL A 12 -40.50 -20.48 -15.68
N CYS A 13 -40.51 -20.68 -17.00
CA CYS A 13 -40.95 -19.71 -17.99
C CYS A 13 -42.45 -19.42 -17.81
N LEU A 14 -42.82 -18.14 -17.69
CA LEU A 14 -44.21 -17.70 -17.81
C LEU A 14 -44.31 -16.69 -18.95
N THR A 15 -44.80 -17.20 -20.07
CA THR A 15 -45.28 -16.47 -21.24
C THR A 15 -46.62 -15.80 -20.90
N CYS A 16 -46.66 -14.46 -20.94
CA CYS A 16 -47.92 -13.72 -21.04
C CYS A 16 -48.04 -13.16 -22.46
N ALA A 17 -48.81 -13.85 -23.30
CA ALA A 17 -49.23 -13.36 -24.60
C ALA A 17 -50.45 -12.43 -24.42
N THR A 18 -50.29 -11.15 -24.74
CA THR A 18 -51.40 -10.23 -24.99
C THR A 18 -51.86 -10.40 -26.42
N VAL A 19 -53.09 -10.91 -26.59
CA VAL A 19 -53.77 -11.06 -27.88
C VAL A 19 -54.35 -9.69 -28.29
N THR A 20 -53.93 -9.19 -29.46
CA THR A 20 -54.67 -8.18 -30.23
C THR A 20 -54.97 -8.75 -31.62
N PRO A 21 -56.24 -8.75 -32.10
CA PRO A 21 -56.57 -9.30 -33.40
C PRO A 21 -56.49 -8.19 -34.46
N GLY A 22 -55.39 -8.15 -35.20
CA GLY A 22 -55.24 -7.34 -36.41
C GLY A 22 -55.32 -8.24 -37.63
N GLY A 23 -56.51 -8.33 -38.24
CA GLY A 23 -56.76 -9.18 -39.40
C GLY A 23 -55.84 -8.85 -40.57
N HIS A 24 -55.19 -9.88 -41.11
CA HIS A 24 -54.75 -9.93 -42.50
C HIS A 24 -55.25 -11.25 -43.10
N ALA A 25 -55.75 -11.11 -44.32
CA ALA A 25 -56.51 -12.10 -45.05
C ALA A 25 -55.83 -13.48 -45.10
N ALA A 26 -56.64 -14.52 -44.85
CA ALA A 26 -56.30 -15.89 -45.13
C ALA A 26 -56.19 -16.08 -46.65
N THR A 27 -54.98 -16.00 -47.19
CA THR A 27 -54.61 -16.80 -48.36
C THR A 27 -54.32 -18.20 -47.87
N SER A 28 -55.11 -19.16 -48.34
CA SER A 28 -54.87 -20.59 -48.20
C SER A 28 -53.49 -20.94 -48.73
N SER A 29 -52.49 -21.11 -47.87
CA SER A 29 -51.24 -21.76 -48.25
C SER A 29 -51.46 -23.27 -48.23
N LEU A 30 -51.38 -23.88 -49.41
CA LEU A 30 -50.93 -25.26 -49.55
C LEU A 30 -49.77 -25.48 -48.57
N GLY A 31 -49.82 -26.54 -47.76
CA GLY A 31 -48.84 -26.80 -46.70
C GLY A 31 -47.42 -26.54 -47.21
N ALA A 32 -46.76 -25.52 -46.63
CA ALA A 32 -45.46 -25.06 -47.10
C ALA A 32 -44.52 -26.26 -47.18
N SER A 33 -43.99 -26.50 -48.37
CA SER A 33 -43.11 -27.64 -48.60
C SER A 33 -41.87 -27.50 -47.73
N ARG A 34 -41.17 -28.61 -47.49
CA ARG A 34 -39.87 -28.57 -46.77
C ARG A 34 -38.90 -27.57 -47.41
N ALA A 35 -38.95 -27.42 -48.74
CA ALA A 35 -38.13 -26.47 -49.48
C ALA A 35 -38.50 -25.01 -49.16
N ASP A 36 -39.79 -24.68 -49.07
CA ASP A 36 -40.25 -23.32 -48.75
C ASP A 36 -39.82 -22.90 -47.34
N ARG A 37 -39.88 -23.83 -46.38
CA ARG A 37 -39.42 -23.60 -45.00
C ARG A 37 -37.91 -23.40 -44.92
N LEU A 38 -37.13 -24.22 -45.61
CA LEU A 38 -35.68 -24.05 -45.67
C LEU A 38 -35.29 -22.73 -46.35
N ALA A 39 -36.02 -22.31 -47.39
CA ALA A 39 -35.80 -21.01 -48.04
C ALA A 39 -36.10 -19.84 -47.09
N GLU A 40 -37.16 -19.93 -46.28
CA GLU A 40 -37.48 -18.94 -45.25
C GLU A 40 -36.35 -18.82 -44.20
N ILE A 41 -35.87 -19.97 -43.69
CA ILE A 41 -34.78 -20.03 -42.70
C ILE A 41 -33.49 -19.42 -43.27
N SER A 42 -33.09 -19.82 -44.49
CA SER A 42 -31.90 -19.28 -45.15
C SER A 42 -31.99 -17.77 -45.32
N ARG A 43 -33.14 -17.25 -45.77
CA ARG A 43 -33.36 -15.81 -45.91
C ARG A 43 -33.18 -15.06 -44.59
N TYR A 44 -33.70 -15.57 -43.47
CA TYR A 44 -33.50 -14.93 -42.17
C TYR A 44 -32.03 -14.98 -41.73
N ARG A 45 -31.34 -16.10 -41.94
CA ARG A 45 -29.91 -16.23 -41.64
C ARG A 45 -29.05 -15.29 -42.49
N ASP A 46 -29.31 -15.20 -43.80
CA ASP A 46 -28.58 -14.32 -44.72
C ASP A 46 -28.77 -12.83 -44.38
N GLN A 47 -29.92 -12.48 -43.79
CA GLN A 47 -30.22 -11.13 -43.30
C GLN A 47 -29.72 -10.87 -41.86
N ALA A 48 -29.00 -11.81 -41.25
CA ALA A 48 -28.60 -11.79 -39.84
C ALA A 48 -29.77 -11.61 -38.84
N ARG A 49 -30.98 -12.03 -39.25
CA ARG A 49 -32.18 -12.04 -38.41
C ARG A 49 -32.24 -13.34 -37.62
N TRP A 50 -31.26 -13.54 -36.73
CA TRP A 50 -31.01 -14.83 -36.09
C TRP A 50 -32.16 -15.34 -35.23
N VAL A 51 -32.84 -14.45 -34.50
CA VAL A 51 -33.99 -14.81 -33.65
C VAL A 51 -35.17 -15.28 -34.51
N ASP A 52 -35.43 -14.61 -35.64
CA ASP A 52 -36.47 -15.03 -36.58
C ASP A 52 -36.11 -16.35 -37.26
N ALA A 53 -34.82 -16.54 -37.60
CA ALA A 53 -34.33 -17.81 -38.11
C ALA A 53 -34.52 -18.96 -37.11
N LEU A 54 -34.18 -18.75 -35.84
CA LEU A 54 -34.35 -19.76 -34.79
C LEU A 54 -35.84 -20.13 -34.62
N ALA A 55 -36.74 -19.14 -34.57
CA ALA A 55 -38.17 -19.39 -34.49
C ALA A 55 -38.72 -20.15 -35.72
N ALA A 56 -38.20 -19.86 -36.93
CA ALA A 56 -38.55 -20.62 -38.14
C ALA A 56 -38.02 -22.06 -38.11
N ILE A 57 -36.81 -22.28 -37.59
CA ILE A 57 -36.23 -23.63 -37.40
C ILE A 57 -37.04 -24.45 -36.39
N GLU A 58 -37.38 -23.86 -35.23
CA GLU A 58 -38.16 -24.55 -34.19
C GLU A 58 -39.56 -24.92 -34.68
N ARG A 59 -40.22 -24.04 -35.46
CA ARG A 59 -41.48 -24.35 -36.15
C ARG A 59 -41.33 -25.50 -37.14
N ALA A 60 -40.23 -25.56 -37.90
CA ALA A 60 -40.00 -26.64 -38.84
C ALA A 60 -39.72 -27.97 -38.13
N GLN A 61 -39.01 -27.93 -36.98
CA GLN A 61 -38.71 -29.12 -36.16
C GLN A 61 -39.92 -29.69 -35.43
N SER A 62 -40.93 -28.87 -35.09
CA SER A 62 -42.16 -29.38 -34.45
C SER A 62 -42.97 -30.29 -35.39
N GLU A 63 -42.82 -30.11 -36.71
CA GLU A 63 -43.44 -30.96 -37.72
C GLU A 63 -42.52 -32.10 -38.19
N GLN A 64 -41.19 -31.94 -38.10
CA GLN A 64 -40.17 -32.94 -38.46
C GLN A 64 -39.07 -33.01 -37.39
N SER A 65 -39.34 -33.76 -36.31
CA SER A 65 -38.52 -33.75 -35.09
C SER A 65 -37.13 -34.39 -35.22
N ASP A 66 -36.87 -35.18 -36.27
CA ASP A 66 -35.58 -35.85 -36.50
C ASP A 66 -34.87 -35.42 -37.79
N ASP A 67 -35.14 -34.21 -38.31
CA ASP A 67 -34.42 -33.69 -39.47
C ASP A 67 -33.00 -33.22 -39.08
N ALA A 68 -31.98 -33.93 -39.60
CA ALA A 68 -30.57 -33.66 -39.36
C ALA A 68 -30.13 -32.26 -39.84
N LEU A 69 -30.69 -31.76 -40.94
CA LEU A 69 -30.37 -30.42 -41.44
C LEU A 69 -30.97 -29.34 -40.54
N LEU A 70 -32.21 -29.51 -40.09
CA LEU A 70 -32.82 -28.56 -39.15
C LEU A 70 -32.08 -28.54 -37.82
N TYR A 71 -31.64 -29.69 -37.32
CA TYR A 71 -30.80 -29.78 -36.11
C TYR A 71 -29.46 -29.05 -36.29
N LYS A 72 -28.79 -29.26 -37.43
CA LYS A 72 -27.56 -28.56 -37.76
C LYS A 72 -27.78 -27.04 -37.84
N LEU A 73 -28.82 -26.59 -38.53
CA LEU A 73 -29.19 -25.18 -38.65
C LEU A 73 -29.54 -24.57 -37.29
N GLN A 74 -30.27 -25.28 -36.43
CA GLN A 74 -30.56 -24.83 -35.06
C GLN A 74 -29.26 -24.61 -34.29
N THR A 75 -28.36 -25.59 -34.31
CA THR A 75 -27.09 -25.55 -33.58
C THR A 75 -26.21 -24.38 -34.04
N LEU A 76 -26.08 -24.18 -35.35
CA LEU A 76 -25.32 -23.06 -35.91
C LEU A 76 -26.00 -21.70 -35.59
N THR A 77 -27.33 -21.62 -35.71
CA THR A 77 -28.08 -20.40 -35.37
C THR A 77 -27.95 -20.03 -33.90
N LEU A 78 -27.98 -21.00 -32.99
CA LEU A 78 -27.76 -20.78 -31.56
C LEU A 78 -26.37 -20.21 -31.28
N SER A 79 -25.35 -20.68 -32.00
CA SER A 79 -24.00 -20.11 -31.94
C SER A 79 -23.97 -18.68 -32.45
N ASP A 80 -24.62 -18.40 -33.59
CA ASP A 80 -24.69 -17.06 -34.20
C ASP A 80 -25.42 -16.04 -33.29
N ILE A 81 -26.42 -16.49 -32.52
CA ILE A 81 -27.15 -15.68 -31.51
C ILE A 81 -26.29 -15.42 -30.27
N GLY A 82 -25.23 -16.22 -30.04
CA GLY A 82 -24.40 -16.14 -28.84
C GLY A 82 -24.81 -17.11 -27.71
N ASN A 83 -25.76 -18.03 -27.95
CA ASN A 83 -26.04 -19.16 -27.05
C ASN A 83 -25.05 -20.31 -27.33
N ALA A 84 -23.76 -19.99 -27.20
CA ALA A 84 -22.67 -20.90 -27.52
C ALA A 84 -22.63 -22.14 -26.62
N TRP A 85 -23.14 -22.03 -25.38
CA TRP A 85 -23.25 -23.18 -24.48
C TRP A 85 -24.20 -24.23 -25.03
N LEU A 86 -25.44 -23.86 -25.38
CA LEU A 86 -26.41 -24.81 -25.91
C LEU A 86 -25.97 -25.35 -27.27
N ALA A 87 -25.44 -24.49 -28.14
CA ALA A 87 -24.90 -24.90 -29.43
C ALA A 87 -23.81 -25.98 -29.28
N TRP A 88 -22.90 -25.83 -28.32
CA TRP A 88 -21.87 -26.84 -28.06
C TRP A 88 -22.42 -28.14 -27.48
N GLN A 89 -23.41 -28.08 -26.58
CA GLN A 89 -24.06 -29.31 -26.09
C GLN A 89 -24.76 -30.07 -27.23
N LEU A 90 -25.46 -29.36 -28.13
CA LEU A 90 -26.12 -29.97 -29.29
C LEU A 90 -25.10 -30.57 -30.27
N CYS A 91 -23.98 -29.89 -30.51
CA CYS A 91 -22.89 -30.42 -31.33
C CYS A 91 -22.31 -31.72 -30.75
N LYS A 92 -22.07 -31.78 -29.44
CA LYS A 92 -21.57 -33.00 -28.76
C LYS A 92 -22.57 -34.15 -28.79
N ALA A 93 -23.87 -33.85 -28.77
CA ALA A 93 -24.91 -34.87 -28.81
C ALA A 93 -25.03 -35.56 -30.18
N ARG A 94 -24.77 -34.83 -31.29
CA ARG A 94 -24.73 -35.38 -32.66
C ARG A 94 -23.50 -34.89 -33.44
N PRO A 95 -22.29 -35.35 -33.07
CA PRO A 95 -21.04 -34.84 -33.63
C PRO A 95 -20.85 -35.23 -35.10
N ASP A 96 -21.50 -36.29 -35.58
CA ASP A 96 -21.46 -36.76 -36.97
C ASP A 96 -22.03 -35.75 -37.98
N LEU A 97 -22.91 -34.84 -37.54
CA LEU A 97 -23.56 -33.83 -38.40
C LEU A 97 -22.67 -32.61 -38.72
N PHE A 98 -21.54 -32.47 -38.02
CA PHE A 98 -20.67 -31.31 -38.10
C PHE A 98 -19.28 -31.71 -38.60
N ASP A 99 -18.77 -30.94 -39.56
CA ASP A 99 -17.38 -31.06 -39.99
C ASP A 99 -16.42 -30.52 -38.90
N GLN A 100 -15.11 -30.72 -39.11
CA GLN A 100 -14.11 -30.37 -38.11
C GLN A 100 -14.03 -28.86 -37.86
N ASP A 101 -14.22 -28.04 -38.90
CA ASP A 101 -14.19 -26.58 -38.79
C ASP A 101 -15.40 -26.05 -38.01
N GLN A 102 -16.59 -26.58 -38.28
CA GLN A 102 -17.80 -26.27 -37.52
C GLN A 102 -17.66 -26.66 -36.04
N LYS A 103 -17.13 -27.85 -35.76
CA LYS A 103 -16.85 -28.30 -34.38
C LYS A 103 -15.90 -27.34 -33.68
N ALA A 104 -14.78 -27.01 -34.32
CA ALA A 104 -13.78 -26.10 -33.76
C ALA A 104 -14.36 -24.70 -33.52
N HIS A 105 -15.21 -24.19 -34.42
CA HIS A 105 -15.87 -22.90 -34.26
C HIS A 105 -16.87 -22.88 -33.10
N LEU A 106 -17.72 -23.92 -32.98
CA LEU A 106 -18.70 -24.06 -31.91
C LEU A 106 -18.02 -24.20 -30.54
N GLU A 107 -16.96 -25.00 -30.45
CA GLU A 107 -16.16 -25.14 -29.23
C GLU A 107 -15.45 -23.83 -28.85
N SER A 108 -14.87 -23.13 -29.83
CA SER A 108 -14.22 -21.83 -29.61
C SER A 108 -15.21 -20.79 -29.05
N ASN A 109 -16.42 -20.71 -29.60
CA ASN A 109 -17.49 -19.84 -29.07
C ASN A 109 -17.93 -20.25 -27.65
N TYR A 110 -17.99 -21.56 -27.38
CA TYR A 110 -18.29 -22.08 -26.05
C TYR A 110 -17.22 -21.68 -25.02
N LEU A 111 -15.94 -21.85 -25.35
CA LEU A 111 -14.83 -21.45 -24.48
C LEU A 111 -14.85 -19.94 -24.19
N ALA A 112 -15.11 -19.12 -25.21
CA ALA A 112 -15.29 -17.68 -25.02
C ALA A 112 -16.50 -17.34 -24.12
N LYS A 113 -17.57 -18.14 -24.18
CA LYS A 113 -18.72 -17.97 -23.29
C LYS A 113 -18.37 -18.32 -21.84
N LEU A 114 -17.57 -19.36 -21.61
CA LEU A 114 -17.07 -19.70 -20.27
C LEU A 114 -16.20 -18.59 -19.69
N VAL A 115 -15.33 -17.98 -20.50
CA VAL A 115 -14.53 -16.82 -20.07
C VAL A 115 -15.44 -15.71 -19.55
N ASN A 116 -16.47 -15.35 -20.31
CA ASN A 116 -17.43 -14.32 -19.88
C ASN A 116 -18.19 -14.68 -18.60
N TRP A 117 -18.59 -15.94 -18.42
CA TRP A 117 -19.26 -16.38 -17.19
C TRP A 117 -18.31 -16.37 -15.99
N SER A 118 -17.05 -16.75 -16.18
CA SER A 118 -16.04 -16.75 -15.11
C SER A 118 -15.72 -15.36 -14.50
N LEU A 119 -16.15 -14.29 -15.17
CA LEU A 119 -16.02 -12.91 -14.69
C LEU A 119 -17.15 -12.51 -13.73
N ALA A 120 -18.18 -13.34 -13.57
CA ALA A 120 -19.25 -13.13 -12.61
C ALA A 120 -18.74 -13.30 -11.17
N TYR A 121 -19.51 -12.75 -10.22
CA TYR A 121 -19.25 -12.97 -8.80
C TYR A 121 -19.54 -14.42 -8.43
N GLY A 122 -18.57 -15.10 -7.84
CA GLY A 122 -18.81 -16.40 -7.26
C GLY A 122 -19.75 -16.35 -6.05
N GLU A 123 -20.37 -17.49 -5.77
CA GLU A 123 -21.32 -17.65 -4.67
C GLU A 123 -20.68 -17.41 -3.30
N SER A 124 -19.40 -17.77 -3.15
CA SER A 124 -18.61 -17.62 -1.92
C SER A 124 -17.18 -17.18 -2.23
N GLU A 125 -16.43 -16.74 -1.21
CA GLU A 125 -15.00 -16.42 -1.36
C GLU A 125 -14.20 -17.65 -1.82
N ASP A 126 -14.53 -18.83 -1.30
CA ASP A 126 -13.81 -20.08 -1.58
C ASP A 126 -14.04 -20.56 -3.03
N THR A 127 -15.22 -20.31 -3.60
CA THR A 127 -15.59 -20.72 -4.97
C THR A 127 -15.42 -19.63 -6.03
N ARG A 128 -14.96 -18.42 -5.66
CA ARG A 128 -14.93 -17.24 -6.53
C ARG A 128 -14.08 -17.36 -7.82
N LEU A 129 -13.16 -18.31 -7.86
CA LEU A 129 -12.26 -18.54 -9.01
C LEU A 129 -12.51 -19.88 -9.71
N THR A 130 -13.36 -20.76 -9.17
CA THR A 130 -13.56 -22.11 -9.71
C THR A 130 -13.97 -22.09 -11.19
N GLU A 131 -14.92 -21.20 -11.57
CA GLU A 131 -15.32 -21.08 -12.97
C GLU A 131 -14.18 -20.61 -13.89
N ALA A 132 -13.29 -19.74 -13.41
CA ALA A 132 -12.14 -19.27 -14.17
C ALA A 132 -11.06 -20.35 -14.30
N GLU A 133 -10.84 -21.14 -13.25
CA GLU A 133 -9.94 -22.28 -13.24
C GLU A 133 -10.44 -23.38 -14.20
N ASP A 134 -11.73 -23.71 -14.14
CA ASP A 134 -12.37 -24.70 -15.02
C ASP A 134 -12.38 -24.25 -16.48
N ALA A 135 -12.65 -22.97 -16.74
CA ALA A 135 -12.58 -22.40 -18.09
C ALA A 135 -11.15 -22.48 -18.66
N LEU A 136 -10.14 -22.14 -17.85
CA LEU A 136 -8.74 -22.21 -18.26
C LEU A 136 -8.32 -23.66 -18.54
N ALA A 137 -8.69 -24.60 -17.67
CA ALA A 137 -8.41 -26.02 -17.86
C ALA A 137 -9.03 -26.56 -19.16
N GLN A 138 -10.27 -26.16 -19.48
CA GLN A 138 -10.92 -26.55 -20.74
C GLN A 138 -10.21 -25.96 -21.97
N MET A 139 -9.73 -24.72 -21.90
CA MET A 139 -8.91 -24.13 -22.98
C MET A 139 -7.57 -24.85 -23.15
N GLU A 140 -6.93 -25.24 -22.05
CA GLU A 140 -5.66 -25.99 -22.09
C GLU A 140 -5.86 -27.39 -22.67
N GLN A 141 -6.95 -28.07 -22.34
CA GLN A 141 -7.34 -29.34 -22.96
C GLN A 141 -7.61 -29.21 -24.46
N TYR A 142 -8.27 -28.14 -24.90
CA TYR A 142 -8.48 -27.85 -26.31
C TYR A 142 -7.15 -27.73 -27.07
N VAL A 143 -6.20 -26.98 -26.51
CA VAL A 143 -4.86 -26.80 -27.10
C VAL A 143 -4.09 -28.13 -27.15
N GLN A 144 -4.13 -28.91 -26.07
CA GLN A 144 -3.42 -30.20 -25.99
C GLN A 144 -3.99 -31.23 -26.97
N ARG A 145 -5.33 -31.34 -27.08
CA ARG A 145 -6.00 -32.31 -27.94
C ARG A 145 -5.72 -32.08 -29.41
N GLU A 146 -5.61 -30.82 -29.82
CA GLU A 146 -5.25 -30.46 -31.19
C GLU A 146 -3.75 -30.71 -31.49
N ALA A 147 -2.93 -31.01 -30.48
CA ALA A 147 -1.46 -31.20 -30.58
C ALA A 147 -0.75 -30.06 -31.34
N ARG A 148 -1.32 -28.86 -31.29
CA ARG A 148 -0.85 -27.71 -32.06
C ARG A 148 0.27 -26.99 -31.31
N PRO A 149 1.39 -26.66 -31.97
CA PRO A 149 2.34 -25.68 -31.47
C PRO A 149 1.60 -24.38 -31.08
N PRO A 150 2.10 -23.58 -30.13
CA PRO A 150 1.44 -22.33 -29.68
C PRO A 150 1.06 -21.38 -30.82
N ALA A 151 1.88 -21.33 -31.88
CA ALA A 151 1.63 -20.52 -33.08
C ALA A 151 0.45 -21.00 -33.96
N GLN A 152 -0.03 -22.23 -33.75
CA GLN A 152 -1.14 -22.84 -34.50
C GLN A 152 -2.46 -22.88 -33.70
N VAL A 153 -2.43 -22.49 -32.42
CA VAL A 153 -3.64 -22.29 -31.62
C VAL A 153 -4.41 -21.09 -32.18
N PRO A 154 -5.74 -21.19 -32.37
CA PRO A 154 -6.55 -20.07 -32.85
C PRO A 154 -6.32 -18.80 -32.03
N LEU A 155 -6.07 -17.68 -32.71
CA LEU A 155 -5.68 -16.42 -32.08
C LEU A 155 -6.66 -15.99 -30.98
N ARG A 156 -7.96 -16.16 -31.21
CA ARG A 156 -9.01 -15.84 -30.23
C ARG A 156 -8.84 -16.62 -28.92
N ILE A 157 -8.48 -17.91 -28.96
CA ILE A 157 -8.28 -18.71 -27.74
C ILE A 157 -7.11 -18.16 -26.92
N ARG A 158 -6.00 -17.80 -27.58
CA ARG A 158 -4.85 -17.16 -26.93
C ARG A 158 -5.24 -15.81 -26.31
N MET A 159 -6.04 -15.01 -27.01
CA MET A 159 -6.52 -13.71 -26.54
C MET A 159 -7.48 -13.83 -25.34
N ASP A 160 -8.47 -14.71 -25.41
CA ASP A 160 -9.44 -14.96 -24.33
C ASP A 160 -8.75 -15.55 -23.08
N ARG A 161 -7.69 -16.36 -23.28
CA ARG A 161 -6.85 -16.90 -22.19
C ARG A 161 -6.18 -15.80 -21.35
N LEU A 162 -5.77 -14.68 -21.96
CA LEU A 162 -5.18 -13.54 -21.23
C LEU A 162 -6.14 -12.99 -20.16
N ILE A 163 -7.45 -13.00 -20.42
CA ILE A 163 -8.47 -12.54 -19.48
C ILE A 163 -8.57 -13.48 -18.28
N LEU A 164 -8.59 -14.79 -18.52
CA LEU A 164 -8.60 -15.80 -17.44
C LEU A 164 -7.32 -15.75 -16.61
N LEU A 165 -6.16 -15.65 -17.25
CA LEU A 165 -4.87 -15.53 -16.57
C LEU A 165 -4.83 -14.28 -15.68
N ASN A 166 -5.32 -13.13 -16.16
CA ASN A 166 -5.45 -11.92 -15.35
C ASN A 166 -6.41 -12.13 -14.17
N ARG A 167 -7.59 -12.70 -14.41
CA ARG A 167 -8.60 -12.99 -13.37
C ARG A 167 -8.07 -13.90 -12.26
N LEU A 168 -7.20 -14.85 -12.61
CA LEU A 168 -6.53 -15.80 -11.71
C LEU A 168 -5.27 -15.21 -11.03
N GLY A 169 -4.91 -13.96 -11.33
CA GLY A 169 -3.73 -13.28 -10.79
C GLY A 169 -2.40 -13.77 -11.39
N ARG A 170 -2.43 -14.50 -12.51
CA ARG A 170 -1.24 -15.01 -13.21
C ARG A 170 -0.64 -13.92 -14.13
N HIS A 171 -0.38 -12.75 -13.56
CA HIS A 171 -0.05 -11.53 -14.31
C HIS A 171 1.24 -11.63 -15.15
N SER A 172 2.26 -12.34 -14.65
CA SER A 172 3.49 -12.57 -15.43
C SER A 172 3.21 -13.36 -16.72
N GLN A 173 2.34 -14.37 -16.66
CA GLN A 173 1.98 -15.17 -17.83
C GLN A 173 1.18 -14.34 -18.85
N VAL A 174 0.29 -13.45 -18.39
CA VAL A 174 -0.43 -12.51 -19.27
C VAL A 174 0.56 -11.66 -20.05
N ARG A 175 1.55 -11.09 -19.37
CA ARG A 175 2.55 -10.22 -20.00
C ARG A 175 3.40 -11.00 -21.01
N ASP A 176 3.88 -12.19 -20.64
CA ASP A 176 4.73 -12.99 -21.52
C ASP A 176 3.98 -13.42 -22.78
N GLU A 177 2.71 -13.83 -22.66
CA GLU A 177 1.86 -14.21 -23.79
C GLU A 177 1.46 -13.00 -24.66
N ALA A 178 1.13 -11.86 -24.06
CA ALA A 178 0.86 -10.63 -24.78
C ALA A 178 2.08 -10.14 -25.59
N ASN A 179 3.27 -10.20 -24.99
CA ASN A 179 4.53 -9.85 -25.65
C ASN A 179 4.90 -10.84 -26.76
N ALA A 180 4.54 -12.12 -26.62
CA ALA A 180 4.71 -13.11 -27.69
C ALA A 180 3.79 -12.79 -28.88
N LEU A 181 2.51 -12.56 -28.63
CA LEU A 181 1.52 -12.20 -29.66
C LEU A 181 1.95 -10.96 -30.47
N GLN A 182 2.46 -9.93 -29.79
CA GLN A 182 2.97 -8.72 -30.46
C GLN A 182 4.22 -8.98 -31.31
N ARG A 183 5.17 -9.80 -30.81
CA ARG A 183 6.37 -10.19 -31.58
C ARG A 183 6.05 -11.03 -32.81
N GLU A 184 4.97 -11.81 -32.75
CA GLU A 184 4.42 -12.58 -33.87
C GLU A 184 3.66 -11.69 -34.88
N GLY A 185 3.51 -10.39 -34.60
CA GLY A 185 2.82 -9.43 -35.48
C GLY A 185 1.30 -9.39 -35.29
N HIS A 186 0.77 -10.00 -34.23
CA HIS A 186 -0.66 -9.97 -33.92
C HIS A 186 -1.00 -8.76 -33.02
N PRO A 187 -1.80 -7.79 -33.49
CA PRO A 187 -2.23 -6.67 -32.66
C PRO A 187 -3.21 -7.17 -31.57
N LEU A 188 -3.10 -6.60 -30.37
CA LEU A 188 -4.00 -6.91 -29.26
C LEU A 188 -5.33 -6.17 -29.45
N PRO A 189 -6.49 -6.88 -29.46
CA PRO A 189 -7.79 -6.25 -29.61
C PRO A 189 -8.26 -5.53 -28.33
N ASP A 190 -9.16 -4.56 -28.49
CA ASP A 190 -9.61 -3.66 -27.41
C ASP A 190 -10.14 -4.36 -26.15
N TYR A 191 -10.82 -5.51 -26.31
CA TYR A 191 -11.41 -6.22 -25.18
C TYR A 191 -10.35 -6.89 -24.28
N VAL A 192 -9.13 -7.13 -24.79
CA VAL A 192 -8.01 -7.77 -24.08
C VAL A 192 -7.10 -6.75 -23.41
N LEU A 193 -6.98 -5.56 -24.00
CA LEU A 193 -6.07 -4.51 -23.52
C LEU A 193 -6.24 -4.16 -22.03
N PRO A 194 -7.46 -4.13 -21.44
CA PRO A 194 -7.61 -3.92 -19.99
C PRO A 194 -6.93 -4.99 -19.14
N ALA A 195 -7.07 -6.27 -19.47
CA ALA A 195 -6.46 -7.38 -18.73
C ALA A 195 -4.92 -7.35 -18.85
N VAL A 196 -4.41 -6.98 -20.03
CA VAL A 196 -2.96 -6.82 -20.26
C VAL A 196 -2.44 -5.62 -19.48
N SER A 197 -3.09 -4.46 -19.57
CA SER A 197 -2.69 -3.24 -18.87
C SER A 197 -2.68 -3.43 -17.35
N ASP A 198 -3.72 -4.08 -16.81
CA ASP A 198 -3.83 -4.43 -15.39
C ASP A 198 -2.70 -5.36 -14.94
N SER A 199 -2.38 -6.38 -15.76
CA SER A 199 -1.28 -7.30 -15.46
C SER A 199 0.10 -6.64 -15.59
N THR A 200 0.26 -5.68 -16.50
CA THR A 200 1.47 -4.85 -16.62
C THR A 200 1.66 -3.97 -15.39
N MET A 201 0.59 -3.38 -14.85
CA MET A 201 0.61 -2.66 -13.57
C MET A 201 0.97 -3.61 -12.41
N ALA A 202 0.28 -4.74 -12.29
CA ALA A 202 0.50 -5.73 -11.22
C ALA A 202 1.93 -6.31 -11.23
N THR A 203 2.57 -6.36 -12.39
CA THR A 203 3.96 -6.80 -12.56
C THR A 203 4.99 -5.65 -12.55
N ARG A 204 4.57 -4.48 -12.04
CA ARG A 204 5.40 -3.33 -11.73
C ARG A 204 6.00 -2.58 -12.92
N GLN A 205 5.27 -2.52 -14.03
CA GLN A 205 5.70 -1.84 -15.26
C GLN A 205 4.74 -0.72 -15.68
N PRO A 206 4.49 0.27 -14.82
CA PRO A 206 3.43 1.27 -15.05
C PRO A 206 3.70 2.15 -16.28
N ALA A 207 4.97 2.37 -16.63
CA ALA A 207 5.36 3.11 -17.83
C ALA A 207 4.91 2.41 -19.13
N GLU A 208 4.93 1.06 -19.16
CA GLU A 208 4.48 0.25 -20.30
C GLU A 208 2.95 0.18 -20.36
N ALA A 209 2.26 0.28 -19.22
CA ALA A 209 0.79 0.28 -19.15
C ALA A 209 0.17 1.58 -19.69
N ILE A 210 0.82 2.74 -19.50
CA ILE A 210 0.31 4.06 -19.95
C ILE A 210 -0.11 4.09 -21.43
N PRO A 211 0.73 3.70 -22.41
CA PRO A 211 0.33 3.72 -23.82
C PRO A 211 -0.82 2.74 -24.13
N LEU A 212 -0.86 1.58 -23.48
CA LEU A 212 -1.96 0.62 -23.63
C LEU A 212 -3.29 1.20 -23.14
N LEU A 213 -3.28 1.80 -21.95
CA LEU A 213 -4.45 2.45 -21.36
C LEU A 213 -4.94 3.65 -22.18
N LYS A 214 -4.01 4.44 -22.75
CA LYS A 214 -4.37 5.52 -23.68
C LYS A 214 -5.06 4.98 -24.94
N THR A 215 -4.63 3.85 -25.48
CA THR A 215 -5.29 3.20 -26.62
C THR A 215 -6.70 2.74 -26.23
N VAL A 216 -6.87 2.08 -25.08
CA VAL A 216 -8.19 1.68 -24.56
C VAL A 216 -9.13 2.88 -24.47
N LEU A 217 -8.67 3.98 -23.86
CA LEU A 217 -9.49 5.16 -23.62
C LEU A 217 -9.74 6.01 -24.87
N LYS A 218 -8.92 5.86 -25.91
CA LYS A 218 -9.19 6.44 -27.23
C LYS A 218 -10.39 5.74 -27.89
N ASN A 219 -10.47 4.41 -27.76
CA ASN A 219 -11.49 3.59 -28.40
C ASN A 219 -12.79 3.53 -27.57
N ASP A 220 -12.68 3.55 -26.24
CA ASP A 220 -13.80 3.60 -25.29
C ASP A 220 -13.55 4.65 -24.19
N PRO A 221 -13.88 5.94 -24.45
CA PRO A 221 -13.67 7.01 -23.48
C PRO A 221 -14.53 6.89 -22.23
N GLY A 222 -15.62 6.10 -22.24
CA GLY A 222 -16.56 5.98 -21.12
C GLY A 222 -16.10 5.03 -20.00
N ARG A 223 -15.03 4.27 -20.25
CA ARG A 223 -14.59 3.18 -19.36
C ARG A 223 -13.87 3.69 -18.11
N SER A 224 -14.63 3.88 -17.04
CA SER A 224 -14.15 4.50 -15.79
C SER A 224 -13.02 3.69 -15.13
N GLN A 225 -13.08 2.36 -15.15
CA GLN A 225 -12.00 1.49 -14.67
C GLN A 225 -10.64 1.76 -15.36
N SER A 226 -10.62 1.91 -16.68
CA SER A 226 -9.38 2.17 -17.43
C SER A 226 -8.87 3.59 -17.20
N ARG A 227 -9.78 4.55 -16.96
CA ARG A 227 -9.40 5.91 -16.53
C ARG A 227 -8.72 5.88 -15.16
N SER A 228 -9.28 5.13 -14.21
CA SER A 228 -8.70 4.90 -12.88
C SER A 228 -7.31 4.28 -12.98
N GLN A 229 -7.14 3.20 -13.77
CA GLN A 229 -5.84 2.57 -14.00
C GLN A 229 -4.80 3.54 -14.60
N LEU A 230 -5.18 4.40 -15.56
CA LEU A 230 -4.26 5.38 -16.15
C LEU A 230 -3.80 6.41 -15.12
N VAL A 231 -4.69 6.84 -14.25
CA VAL A 231 -4.39 7.78 -13.16
C VAL A 231 -3.39 7.19 -12.18
N TYR A 232 -3.58 5.92 -11.76
CA TYR A 232 -2.60 5.23 -10.91
C TYR A 232 -1.28 4.94 -11.64
N ALA A 233 -1.30 4.66 -12.94
CA ALA A 233 -0.07 4.52 -13.73
C ALA A 233 0.74 5.83 -13.78
N TYR A 234 0.06 6.99 -13.85
CA TYR A 234 0.74 8.28 -13.70
C TYR A 234 1.32 8.46 -12.29
N LEU A 235 0.60 8.08 -11.24
CA LEU A 235 1.12 8.14 -9.87
C LEU A 235 2.38 7.27 -9.70
N GLU A 236 2.33 6.00 -10.12
CA GLU A 236 3.42 5.03 -9.98
C GLU A 236 4.66 5.38 -10.84
N THR A 237 4.51 6.27 -11.82
CA THR A 237 5.61 6.83 -12.61
C THR A 237 6.04 8.22 -12.13
N GLU A 238 5.68 8.61 -10.90
CA GLU A 238 6.01 9.89 -10.28
C GLU A 238 5.41 11.11 -11.01
N GLN A 239 4.31 10.95 -11.74
CA GLN A 239 3.62 11.99 -12.51
C GLN A 239 2.31 12.44 -11.84
N ALA A 240 2.35 12.70 -10.53
CA ALA A 240 1.18 13.08 -9.72
C ALA A 240 0.41 14.30 -10.28
N GLU A 241 1.12 15.33 -10.77
CA GLU A 241 0.50 16.51 -11.38
C GLU A 241 -0.33 16.15 -12.60
N LYS A 242 0.19 15.29 -13.50
CA LYS A 242 -0.57 14.80 -14.66
C LYS A 242 -1.79 13.97 -14.26
N ALA A 243 -1.69 13.20 -13.18
CA ALA A 243 -2.81 12.44 -12.65
C ALA A 243 -3.92 13.37 -12.15
N ILE A 244 -3.56 14.42 -11.40
CA ILE A 244 -4.48 15.44 -10.89
C ILE A 244 -5.13 16.19 -12.06
N ASP A 245 -4.35 16.68 -13.03
CA ASP A 245 -4.88 17.41 -14.18
C ASP A 245 -5.87 16.56 -15.00
N TYR A 246 -5.53 15.29 -15.23
CA TYR A 246 -6.39 14.34 -15.92
C TYR A 246 -7.70 14.07 -15.15
N LEU A 247 -7.62 13.92 -13.83
CA LEU A 247 -8.81 13.74 -13.00
C LEU A 247 -9.67 15.00 -12.95
N GLN A 248 -9.07 16.20 -12.99
CA GLN A 248 -9.82 17.45 -13.08
C GLN A 248 -10.59 17.54 -14.39
N SER A 249 -9.97 17.17 -15.53
CA SER A 249 -10.68 17.12 -16.82
C SER A 249 -11.79 16.08 -16.81
N TRP A 250 -11.51 14.86 -16.36
CA TRP A 250 -12.53 13.81 -16.26
C TRP A 250 -13.71 14.23 -15.39
N LYS A 251 -13.43 14.79 -14.22
CA LYS A 251 -14.44 15.31 -13.30
C LYS A 251 -15.30 16.40 -13.94
N LYS A 252 -14.72 17.30 -14.72
CA LYS A 252 -15.43 18.39 -15.41
C LYS A 252 -16.43 17.86 -16.45
N ASP A 253 -16.08 16.77 -17.12
CA ASP A 253 -16.92 16.15 -18.14
C ASP A 253 -18.08 15.33 -17.54
N GLU A 254 -18.04 15.07 -16.24
CA GLU A 254 -18.99 14.20 -15.54
C GLU A 254 -19.89 14.99 -14.57
N PRO A 255 -21.18 15.22 -14.90
CA PRO A 255 -22.12 15.86 -13.97
C PRO A 255 -22.39 14.93 -12.79
N ALA A 256 -22.65 15.49 -11.60
CA ALA A 256 -22.96 14.70 -10.40
C ALA A 256 -24.21 13.82 -10.55
N TRP A 257 -25.18 14.29 -11.33
CA TRP A 257 -26.43 13.60 -11.61
C TRP A 257 -26.64 13.49 -13.11
N ARG A 258 -27.01 12.28 -13.57
CA ARG A 258 -27.47 12.05 -14.94
C ARG A 258 -28.99 11.91 -14.96
N TRP A 259 -29.60 12.10 -16.13
CA TRP A 259 -31.05 12.03 -16.30
C TRP A 259 -31.44 10.79 -17.12
N GLY A 260 -32.31 9.95 -16.58
CA GLY A 260 -32.90 8.80 -17.27
C GLY A 260 -34.29 9.15 -17.80
N GLY A 261 -34.51 8.96 -19.10
CA GLY A 261 -35.82 9.17 -19.75
C GLY A 261 -36.41 10.58 -19.54
N GLY A 262 -35.58 11.58 -19.26
CA GLY A 262 -35.98 12.98 -19.03
C GLY A 262 -36.72 13.28 -17.71
N LYS A 263 -36.99 12.29 -16.84
CA LYS A 263 -37.84 12.50 -15.64
C LYS A 263 -37.21 12.10 -14.31
N SER A 264 -36.22 11.22 -14.31
CA SER A 264 -35.57 10.75 -13.07
C SER A 264 -34.07 11.00 -13.11
N ARG A 265 -33.56 11.72 -12.11
CA ARG A 265 -32.12 11.84 -11.89
C ARG A 265 -31.58 10.57 -11.23
N TYR A 266 -30.40 10.12 -11.63
CA TYR A 266 -29.68 9.03 -10.98
C TYR A 266 -28.21 9.41 -10.79
N ALA A 267 -27.57 8.77 -9.81
CA ALA A 267 -26.18 9.06 -9.46
C ALA A 267 -25.24 8.70 -10.61
N ASN A 268 -24.26 9.56 -10.87
CA ASN A 268 -23.24 9.29 -11.87
C ASN A 268 -22.03 8.58 -11.23
N TRP A 269 -21.94 7.27 -11.42
CA TRP A 269 -20.83 6.48 -10.86
C TRP A 269 -19.46 6.86 -11.43
N SER A 270 -19.39 7.31 -12.69
CA SER A 270 -18.14 7.83 -13.28
C SER A 270 -17.68 9.11 -12.58
N ARG A 271 -18.63 9.98 -12.17
CA ARG A 271 -18.30 11.16 -11.37
C ARG A 271 -17.78 10.76 -9.98
N TYR A 272 -18.44 9.80 -9.34
CA TYR A 272 -18.01 9.26 -8.06
C TYR A 272 -16.58 8.69 -8.13
N GLU A 273 -16.26 7.89 -9.15
CA GLU A 273 -14.91 7.33 -9.35
C GLU A 273 -13.86 8.43 -9.52
N ALA A 274 -14.15 9.47 -10.32
CA ALA A 274 -13.24 10.60 -10.48
C ALA A 274 -13.00 11.36 -9.16
N ASP A 275 -14.05 11.60 -8.36
CA ASP A 275 -13.93 12.28 -7.06
C ASP A 275 -13.16 11.44 -6.03
N LEU A 276 -13.41 10.13 -5.95
CA LEU A 276 -12.67 9.20 -5.10
C LEU A 276 -11.19 9.13 -5.47
N ASN A 277 -10.89 8.91 -6.76
CA ASN A 277 -9.51 8.84 -7.23
C ASN A 277 -8.77 10.16 -7.03
N MET A 278 -9.44 11.32 -7.20
CA MET A 278 -8.85 12.62 -6.88
C MET A 278 -8.43 12.71 -5.41
N ALA A 279 -9.32 12.33 -4.49
CA ALA A 279 -8.97 12.33 -3.07
C ALA A 279 -7.78 11.41 -2.77
N MET A 280 -7.76 10.20 -3.33
CA MET A 280 -6.67 9.25 -3.11
C MET A 280 -5.36 9.68 -3.76
N ILE A 281 -5.38 10.29 -4.95
CA ILE A 281 -4.17 10.83 -5.59
C ILE A 281 -3.60 11.99 -4.76
N HIS A 282 -4.45 12.88 -4.21
CA HIS A 282 -3.99 13.87 -3.24
C HIS A 282 -3.35 13.20 -2.02
N ALA A 283 -3.95 12.11 -1.52
CA ALA A 283 -3.41 11.40 -0.36
C ALA A 283 -2.01 10.81 -0.64
N TYR A 284 -1.87 10.02 -1.71
CA TYR A 284 -0.61 9.40 -2.11
C TYR A 284 0.46 10.42 -2.53
N SER A 285 0.06 11.64 -2.89
CA SER A 285 0.94 12.76 -3.21
C SER A 285 1.33 13.61 -1.99
N GLY A 286 0.89 13.25 -0.79
CA GLY A 286 1.24 13.92 0.47
C GLY A 286 0.31 15.08 0.87
N ASP A 287 -0.79 15.32 0.17
CA ASP A 287 -1.82 16.31 0.52
C ASP A 287 -3.01 15.67 1.25
N LEU A 288 -2.71 15.04 2.39
CA LEU A 288 -3.69 14.35 3.24
C LEU A 288 -4.86 15.23 3.73
N PRO A 289 -4.71 16.54 4.03
CA PRO A 289 -5.85 17.38 4.42
C PRO A 289 -6.86 17.63 3.30
N THR A 290 -6.42 17.74 2.05
CA THR A 290 -7.33 17.87 0.91
C THR A 290 -8.06 16.55 0.69
N ALA A 291 -7.35 15.42 0.74
CA ALA A 291 -7.94 14.10 0.66
C ALA A 291 -8.99 13.86 1.76
N GLN A 292 -8.65 14.15 3.02
CA GLN A 292 -9.57 14.02 4.15
C GLN A 292 -10.84 14.86 3.94
N ARG A 293 -10.71 16.16 3.65
CA ARG A 293 -11.88 17.03 3.45
C ARG A 293 -12.77 16.56 2.31
N ALA A 294 -12.17 16.08 1.22
CA ALA A 294 -12.92 15.56 0.08
C ALA A 294 -13.71 14.29 0.47
N LEU A 295 -13.06 13.32 1.13
CA LEU A 295 -13.70 12.07 1.54
C LEU A 295 -14.76 12.27 2.63
N GLU A 296 -14.50 13.12 3.62
CA GLU A 296 -15.49 13.48 4.65
C GLU A 296 -16.73 14.16 4.02
N GLY A 297 -16.51 15.03 3.02
CA GLY A 297 -17.61 15.64 2.25
C GLY A 297 -18.43 14.63 1.46
N LEU A 298 -17.80 13.63 0.84
CA LEU A 298 -18.49 12.56 0.12
C LEU A 298 -19.28 11.64 1.09
N LEU A 299 -18.69 11.29 2.24
CA LEU A 299 -19.34 10.47 3.27
C LEU A 299 -20.50 11.16 3.97
N ALA A 300 -20.49 12.49 4.06
CA ALA A 300 -21.64 13.25 4.56
C ALA A 300 -22.90 13.06 3.70
N VAL A 301 -22.74 12.73 2.41
CA VAL A 301 -23.84 12.44 1.48
C VAL A 301 -24.16 10.94 1.44
N GLY A 302 -23.13 10.09 1.44
CA GLY A 302 -23.28 8.64 1.32
C GLY A 302 -22.55 7.86 2.40
N PRO A 303 -23.02 7.86 3.67
CA PRO A 303 -22.30 7.23 4.79
C PRO A 303 -22.23 5.70 4.69
N GLY A 304 -23.15 5.07 3.94
CA GLY A 304 -23.18 3.63 3.69
C GLY A 304 -22.33 3.15 2.51
N ASN A 305 -21.43 3.98 1.98
CA ASN A 305 -20.52 3.59 0.89
C ASN A 305 -19.24 2.97 1.48
N GLY A 306 -19.08 1.65 1.36
CA GLY A 306 -17.93 0.91 1.87
C GLY A 306 -16.59 1.38 1.29
N GLY A 307 -16.53 1.69 -0.02
CA GLY A 307 -15.32 2.18 -0.67
C GLY A 307 -14.84 3.54 -0.12
N LEU A 308 -15.77 4.46 0.17
CA LEU A 308 -15.43 5.74 0.82
C LEU A 308 -14.99 5.56 2.27
N GLN A 309 -15.62 4.64 3.01
CA GLN A 309 -15.21 4.30 4.38
C GLN A 309 -13.78 3.75 4.36
N THR A 310 -13.47 2.80 3.46
CA THR A 310 -12.11 2.28 3.28
C THR A 310 -11.12 3.39 2.93
N ALA A 311 -11.42 4.23 1.94
CA ALA A 311 -10.55 5.32 1.51
C ALA A 311 -10.26 6.32 2.64
N LEU A 312 -11.28 6.70 3.43
CA LEU A 312 -11.08 7.58 4.58
C LEU A 312 -10.28 6.89 5.69
N GLY A 313 -10.50 5.59 5.89
CA GLY A 313 -9.69 4.76 6.78
C GLY A 313 -8.20 4.79 6.41
N SER A 314 -7.88 4.56 5.13
CA SER A 314 -6.51 4.65 4.61
C SER A 314 -5.91 6.05 4.79
N VAL A 315 -6.69 7.12 4.55
CA VAL A 315 -6.22 8.49 4.80
C VAL A 315 -5.94 8.69 6.30
N TYR A 316 -6.83 8.28 7.20
CA TYR A 316 -6.59 8.38 8.64
C TYR A 316 -5.36 7.58 9.08
N GLN A 317 -5.10 6.43 8.48
CA GLN A 317 -3.88 5.64 8.71
C GLN A 317 -2.63 6.44 8.31
N MET A 318 -2.61 7.03 7.11
CA MET A 318 -1.50 7.88 6.63
C MET A 318 -1.30 9.14 7.49
N ARG A 319 -2.36 9.62 8.15
CA ARG A 319 -2.30 10.75 9.08
C ARG A 319 -1.78 10.36 10.46
N GLY A 320 -1.53 9.08 10.73
CA GLY A 320 -1.09 8.57 12.03
C GLY A 320 -2.23 8.35 13.03
N TRP A 321 -3.45 8.06 12.55
CA TRP A 321 -4.64 7.83 13.39
C TRP A 321 -5.17 6.39 13.26
N PRO A 322 -4.43 5.37 13.73
CA PRO A 322 -4.79 3.98 13.51
C PRO A 322 -6.10 3.56 14.19
N ARG A 323 -6.51 4.15 15.33
CA ARG A 323 -7.82 3.83 15.93
C ARG A 323 -8.96 4.37 15.08
N ARG A 324 -8.83 5.61 14.56
CA ARG A 324 -9.82 6.19 13.63
C ARG A 324 -9.87 5.43 12.31
N ALA A 325 -8.72 5.01 11.80
CA ALA A 325 -8.64 4.19 10.59
C ALA A 325 -9.35 2.85 10.78
N LEU A 326 -9.07 2.15 11.89
CA LEU A 326 -9.70 0.88 12.23
C LEU A 326 -11.22 0.98 12.27
N GLU A 327 -11.77 2.03 12.90
CA GLU A 327 -13.22 2.28 12.95
C GLU A 327 -13.82 2.35 11.53
N ARG A 328 -13.19 3.11 10.63
CA ARG A 328 -13.66 3.26 9.24
C ARG A 328 -13.57 1.96 8.46
N HIS A 329 -12.47 1.21 8.61
CA HIS A 329 -12.31 -0.09 7.97
C HIS A 329 -13.33 -1.12 8.50
N GLN A 330 -13.64 -1.11 9.79
CA GLN A 330 -14.68 -1.97 10.38
C GLN A 330 -16.08 -1.63 9.86
N MET A 331 -16.40 -0.34 9.67
CA MET A 331 -17.64 0.08 9.03
C MET A 331 -17.73 -0.45 7.59
N ALA A 332 -16.66 -0.31 6.80
CA ALA A 332 -16.59 -0.85 5.45
C ALA A 332 -16.74 -2.38 5.41
N TYR A 333 -16.04 -3.10 6.29
CA TYR A 333 -16.15 -4.56 6.43
C TYR A 333 -17.56 -5.02 6.81
N THR A 334 -18.27 -4.24 7.63
CA THR A 334 -19.67 -4.54 7.99
C THR A 334 -20.62 -4.41 6.78
N LEU A 335 -20.31 -3.51 5.84
CA LEU A 335 -21.10 -3.29 4.63
C LEU A 335 -20.85 -4.37 3.57
N ASP A 336 -19.60 -4.79 3.38
CA ASP A 336 -19.25 -5.95 2.54
C ASP A 336 -18.09 -6.76 3.16
N PRO A 337 -18.40 -7.87 3.86
CA PRO A 337 -17.38 -8.72 4.47
C PRO A 337 -16.39 -9.37 3.48
N ARG A 338 -16.74 -9.40 2.18
CA ARG A 338 -15.92 -10.01 1.11
C ARG A 338 -14.92 -9.04 0.50
N ASP A 339 -15.06 -7.74 0.77
CA ASP A 339 -14.10 -6.74 0.30
C ASP A 339 -12.77 -6.91 1.03
N VAL A 340 -11.72 -7.15 0.26
CA VAL A 340 -10.36 -7.36 0.76
C VAL A 340 -9.74 -6.04 1.25
N SER A 341 -10.10 -4.92 0.64
CA SER A 341 -9.49 -3.61 0.91
C SER A 341 -9.62 -3.16 2.37
N PRO A 342 -10.83 -3.14 2.99
CA PRO A 342 -10.95 -2.80 4.40
C PRO A 342 -10.34 -3.86 5.32
N ARG A 343 -10.27 -5.13 4.93
CA ARG A 343 -9.63 -6.19 5.72
C ARG A 343 -8.11 -5.99 5.79
N VAL A 344 -7.48 -5.63 4.67
CA VAL A 344 -6.06 -5.22 4.66
C VAL A 344 -5.86 -3.97 5.52
N GLY A 345 -6.75 -2.97 5.40
CA GLY A 345 -6.70 -1.77 6.24
C GLY A 345 -6.86 -2.05 7.75
N MET A 346 -7.73 -3.01 8.12
CA MET A 346 -7.86 -3.47 9.52
C MET A 346 -6.56 -4.13 10.00
N TYR A 347 -5.96 -4.99 9.18
CA TYR A 347 -4.65 -5.58 9.47
C TYR A 347 -3.60 -4.50 9.74
N GLU A 348 -3.46 -3.51 8.86
CA GLU A 348 -2.49 -2.41 9.01
C GLU A 348 -2.75 -1.60 10.30
N SER A 349 -4.01 -1.31 10.61
CA SER A 349 -4.37 -0.65 11.86
C SER A 349 -4.02 -1.50 13.08
N TYR A 350 -4.21 -2.83 13.05
CA TYR A 350 -3.82 -3.70 14.15
C TYR A 350 -2.31 -3.76 14.37
N ILE A 351 -1.50 -3.80 13.30
CA ILE A 351 -0.03 -3.71 13.40
C ILE A 351 0.39 -2.40 14.07
N GLN A 352 -0.14 -1.26 13.64
CA GLN A 352 0.18 0.05 14.25
C GLN A 352 -0.30 0.17 15.70
N LEU A 353 -1.36 -0.56 16.07
CA LEU A 353 -1.87 -0.63 17.44
C LEU A 353 -1.18 -1.72 18.28
N GLN A 354 -0.12 -2.36 17.78
CA GLN A 354 0.58 -3.44 18.47
C GLN A 354 -0.37 -4.57 18.88
N ARG A 355 -1.31 -4.93 18.00
CA ARG A 355 -2.32 -5.99 18.16
C ARG A 355 -2.08 -7.11 17.17
N ASP A 356 -0.87 -7.65 17.20
CA ASP A 356 -0.45 -8.76 16.35
C ASP A 356 -1.34 -10.00 16.54
N ASP A 357 -1.90 -10.17 17.73
CA ASP A 357 -2.89 -11.19 18.07
C ASP A 357 -4.17 -11.12 17.21
N LEU A 358 -4.56 -9.90 16.79
CA LEU A 358 -5.68 -9.67 15.88
C LEU A 358 -5.26 -9.59 14.41
N ALA A 359 -4.03 -9.11 14.14
CA ALA A 359 -3.49 -9.00 12.79
C ALA A 359 -3.20 -10.37 12.16
N ARG A 360 -2.58 -11.29 12.91
CA ARG A 360 -2.17 -12.63 12.45
C ARG A 360 -3.32 -13.46 11.86
N PRO A 361 -4.45 -13.71 12.56
CA PRO A 361 -5.53 -14.51 11.99
C PRO A 361 -6.16 -13.88 10.75
N LEU A 362 -6.20 -12.54 10.69
CA LEU A 362 -6.71 -11.81 9.53
C LEU A 362 -5.75 -11.92 8.33
N HIS A 363 -4.45 -11.78 8.58
CA HIS A 363 -3.38 -12.01 7.62
C HIS A 363 -3.47 -13.41 7.01
N ASP A 364 -3.47 -14.45 7.85
CA ASP A 364 -3.44 -15.85 7.41
C ASP A 364 -4.69 -16.21 6.61
N SER A 365 -5.86 -15.72 7.03
CA SER A 365 -7.12 -15.92 6.31
C SER A 365 -7.11 -15.27 4.93
N LEU A 366 -6.61 -14.03 4.82
CA LEU A 366 -6.52 -13.31 3.56
C LEU A 366 -5.52 -13.97 2.61
N LEU A 367 -4.35 -14.37 3.10
CA LEU A 367 -3.33 -15.04 2.31
C LEU A 367 -3.83 -16.39 1.77
N ALA A 368 -4.55 -17.17 2.57
CA ALA A 368 -5.12 -18.43 2.13
C ALA A 368 -6.20 -18.26 1.04
N ARG A 369 -7.05 -17.23 1.14
CA ARG A 369 -8.17 -17.02 0.22
C ARG A 369 -7.82 -16.21 -1.02
N TYR A 370 -6.83 -15.31 -0.93
CA TYR A 370 -6.44 -14.38 -1.99
C TYR A 370 -4.92 -14.41 -2.26
N PRO A 371 -4.30 -15.59 -2.49
CA PRO A 371 -2.85 -15.74 -2.54
C PRO A 371 -2.18 -15.00 -3.71
N ASN A 372 -2.92 -14.70 -4.78
CA ASN A 372 -2.39 -14.01 -5.96
C ASN A 372 -2.80 -12.53 -6.03
N GLN A 373 -3.50 -12.00 -5.02
CA GLN A 373 -3.94 -10.60 -5.04
C GLN A 373 -2.78 -9.68 -4.65
N PRO A 374 -2.45 -8.64 -5.45
CA PRO A 374 -1.29 -7.79 -5.18
C PRO A 374 -1.27 -7.12 -3.80
N SER A 375 -2.42 -6.67 -3.29
CA SER A 375 -2.52 -6.06 -1.95
C SER A 375 -2.25 -7.06 -0.83
N VAL A 376 -2.67 -8.32 -0.98
CA VAL A 376 -2.44 -9.39 0.00
C VAL A 376 -0.99 -9.86 -0.04
N LEU A 377 -0.38 -9.92 -1.23
CA LEU A 377 1.05 -10.17 -1.38
C LEU A 377 1.92 -9.03 -0.84
N HIS A 378 1.43 -7.79 -0.85
CA HIS A 378 2.08 -6.69 -0.14
C HIS A 378 1.97 -6.88 1.37
N MET A 379 0.75 -7.08 1.88
CA MET A 379 0.47 -7.36 3.28
C MET A 379 1.34 -8.51 3.85
N ASP A 380 1.54 -9.60 3.11
CA ASP A 380 2.42 -10.70 3.52
C ASP A 380 3.90 -10.31 3.58
N ARG A 381 4.38 -9.46 2.68
CA ARG A 381 5.74 -8.92 2.75
C ARG A 381 5.91 -8.02 3.97
N ASP A 382 4.91 -7.19 4.25
CA ASP A 382 4.88 -6.31 5.43
C ASP A 382 4.87 -7.13 6.72
N TRP A 383 4.06 -8.19 6.78
CA TRP A 383 4.01 -9.11 7.92
C TRP A 383 5.35 -9.80 8.17
N ARG A 384 6.01 -10.28 7.10
CA ARG A 384 7.34 -10.91 7.20
C ARG A 384 8.43 -9.94 7.64
N ALA A 385 8.37 -8.68 7.22
CA ALA A 385 9.28 -7.64 7.70
C ALA A 385 9.01 -7.35 9.19
N HIS A 386 7.76 -7.02 9.53
CA HIS A 386 7.31 -6.72 10.90
C HIS A 386 7.59 -7.84 11.91
N GLY A 387 7.38 -9.10 11.52
CA GLY A 387 7.60 -10.25 12.40
C GLY A 387 9.04 -10.78 12.42
N GLY A 388 9.90 -10.30 11.51
CA GLY A 388 11.24 -10.84 11.28
C GLY A 388 12.33 -10.24 12.17
N TRP A 389 13.57 -10.67 11.90
CA TRP A 389 14.77 -10.07 12.47
C TRP A 389 14.91 -8.62 12.03
N GLN A 390 15.21 -7.73 12.98
CA GLN A 390 15.53 -6.33 12.71
C GLN A 390 16.98 -6.07 13.09
N LEU A 391 17.69 -5.31 12.27
CA LEU A 391 19.08 -4.96 12.47
C LEU A 391 19.27 -3.48 12.18
N GLN A 392 19.91 -2.78 13.10
CA GLN A 392 20.38 -1.42 12.93
C GLN A 392 21.90 -1.39 13.12
N ALA A 393 22.60 -0.65 12.26
CA ALA A 393 24.01 -0.36 12.44
C ALA A 393 24.28 1.11 12.14
N ALA A 394 25.02 1.80 13.00
CA ALA A 394 25.41 3.18 12.82
C ALA A 394 26.91 3.37 13.01
N ALA A 395 27.46 4.34 12.27
CA ALA A 395 28.82 4.81 12.38
C ALA A 395 28.82 6.34 12.30
N GLU A 396 29.37 6.97 13.31
CA GLU A 396 29.50 8.42 13.42
C GLU A 396 30.94 8.77 13.72
N GLY A 397 31.42 9.84 13.10
CA GLY A 397 32.73 10.39 13.34
C GLY A 397 32.63 11.91 13.38
N SER A 398 33.21 12.53 14.40
CA SER A 398 33.23 13.98 14.48
C SER A 398 34.57 14.51 14.95
N HIS A 399 34.85 15.73 14.53
CA HIS A 399 36.03 16.49 14.89
C HIS A 399 35.60 17.86 15.41
N SER A 400 36.07 18.19 16.61
CA SER A 400 35.85 19.48 17.24
C SER A 400 37.17 20.17 17.48
N SER A 401 37.34 21.38 16.94
CA SER A 401 38.50 22.22 17.24
C SER A 401 38.10 23.23 18.33
N SER A 402 38.64 23.04 19.54
CA SER A 402 38.35 23.89 20.69
C SER A 402 39.20 25.15 20.72
N GLY A 403 38.63 26.23 21.26
CA GLY A 403 39.37 27.44 21.60
C GLY A 403 40.13 27.35 22.93
N GLY A 404 40.27 26.16 23.54
CA GLY A 404 40.98 25.91 24.80
C GLY A 404 40.15 25.96 26.09
N GLY A 405 38.87 25.59 26.06
CA GLY A 405 37.96 25.50 27.23
C GLY A 405 37.59 24.05 27.63
N ASN A 406 36.74 23.88 28.65
CA ASN A 406 36.18 22.58 29.06
C ASN A 406 34.92 22.25 28.22
N ALA A 407 35.09 21.96 26.94
CA ALA A 407 33.96 21.59 26.09
C ALA A 407 33.41 20.19 26.42
N PRO A 408 32.09 19.98 26.29
CA PRO A 408 31.48 18.65 26.39
C PRO A 408 31.74 17.80 25.14
N LEU A 409 32.18 18.40 24.04
CA LEU A 409 32.57 17.72 22.80
C LEU A 409 34.02 17.28 22.91
N GLY A 410 34.33 16.04 22.53
CA GLY A 410 35.72 15.64 22.40
C GLY A 410 36.32 16.19 21.11
N ASN A 411 37.66 16.23 21.07
CA ASN A 411 38.41 16.73 19.91
C ASN A 411 38.19 15.83 18.70
N ASN A 412 38.12 14.51 18.94
CA ASN A 412 37.88 13.47 17.95
C ASN A 412 36.98 12.42 18.61
N ASP A 413 35.76 12.31 18.09
CA ASP A 413 34.75 11.42 18.64
C ASP A 413 34.35 10.42 17.54
N GLN A 414 34.29 9.15 17.90
CA GLN A 414 33.83 8.08 17.02
C GLN A 414 32.81 7.24 17.78
N HIS A 415 31.68 6.96 17.14
CA HIS A 415 30.62 6.15 17.70
C HIS A 415 30.22 5.09 16.68
N TYR A 416 30.30 3.83 17.08
CA TYR A 416 29.82 2.69 16.30
C TYR A 416 28.77 1.96 17.13
N SER A 417 27.59 1.74 16.56
CA SER A 417 26.55 0.95 17.21
C SER A 417 26.02 -0.13 16.28
N MET A 418 25.64 -1.26 16.87
CA MET A 418 24.93 -2.34 16.19
C MET A 418 23.89 -2.90 17.16
N GLU A 419 22.66 -3.05 16.70
CA GLU A 419 21.56 -3.61 17.48
C GLU A 419 20.78 -4.61 16.63
N ALA A 420 20.47 -5.77 17.19
CA ALA A 420 19.67 -6.80 16.55
C ALA A 420 18.50 -7.21 17.44
N ASP A 421 17.31 -7.23 16.86
CA ASP A 421 16.08 -7.73 17.48
C ASP A 421 15.68 -9.08 16.91
N SER A 422 15.32 -10.00 17.79
CA SER A 422 14.70 -11.27 17.43
C SER A 422 13.36 -11.07 16.71
N PRO A 423 12.87 -12.09 15.97
CA PRO A 423 11.47 -12.16 15.57
C PRO A 423 10.51 -11.93 16.75
N ILE A 424 9.28 -11.55 16.43
CA ILE A 424 8.22 -11.38 17.44
C ILE A 424 7.85 -12.74 18.03
N LEU A 425 7.94 -12.85 19.36
CA LEU A 425 7.60 -14.01 20.16
C LEU A 425 6.25 -13.77 20.84
N ASP A 426 5.34 -14.73 20.72
CA ASP A 426 4.00 -14.68 21.34
C ASP A 426 3.25 -13.36 21.06
N ASP A 427 3.38 -12.85 19.82
CA ASP A 427 2.71 -11.63 19.32
C ASP A 427 3.04 -10.33 20.10
N ARG A 428 4.03 -10.35 21.01
CA ARG A 428 4.25 -9.24 21.97
C ARG A 428 5.69 -8.98 22.35
N TRP A 429 6.54 -9.99 22.29
CA TRP A 429 7.88 -9.94 22.85
C TRP A 429 8.97 -9.94 21.78
N ARG A 430 10.04 -9.19 22.01
CA ARG A 430 11.31 -9.33 21.29
C ARG A 430 12.44 -9.44 22.28
N LEU A 431 13.44 -10.25 21.95
CA LEU A 431 14.75 -10.20 22.57
C LEU A 431 15.61 -9.28 21.72
N PHE A 432 16.50 -8.51 22.35
CA PHE A 432 17.47 -7.72 21.61
C PHE A 432 18.86 -7.85 22.21
N ALA A 433 19.86 -7.64 21.37
CA ALA A 433 21.26 -7.49 21.76
C ALA A 433 21.87 -6.32 21.01
N SER A 434 22.72 -5.56 21.69
CA SER A 434 23.42 -4.44 21.07
C SER A 434 24.87 -4.30 21.53
N ALA A 435 25.68 -3.71 20.68
CA ALA A 435 27.07 -3.36 20.92
C ALA A 435 27.27 -1.88 20.57
N ASP A 436 27.74 -1.09 21.52
CA ASP A 436 27.89 0.36 21.39
C ASP A 436 29.31 0.78 21.79
N ARG A 437 30.10 1.23 20.81
CA ARG A 437 31.50 1.62 20.97
C ARG A 437 31.61 3.13 20.83
N ARG A 438 31.92 3.83 21.93
CA ARG A 438 32.18 5.28 21.93
C ARG A 438 33.65 5.52 22.18
N SER A 439 34.35 6.19 21.28
CA SER A 439 35.76 6.56 21.42
C SER A 439 35.86 8.07 21.41
N VAL A 440 36.37 8.66 22.48
CA VAL A 440 36.33 10.11 22.70
C VAL A 440 37.66 10.57 23.25
N THR A 441 38.16 11.71 22.75
CA THR A 441 39.40 12.31 23.23
C THR A 441 39.15 13.70 23.81
N PHE A 442 39.36 13.89 25.11
CA PHE A 442 39.24 15.17 25.81
C PHE A 442 40.60 15.62 26.35
N GLN A 443 41.10 16.79 25.95
CA GLN A 443 42.29 17.43 26.54
C GLN A 443 43.46 16.43 26.80
N ASN A 444 43.83 15.64 25.78
CA ASN A 444 44.86 14.59 25.79
C ASN A 444 44.56 13.33 26.61
N ARG A 445 43.32 13.13 27.07
CA ARG A 445 42.82 11.87 27.65
C ARG A 445 41.89 11.16 26.68
N TYR A 446 42.07 9.86 26.54
CA TYR A 446 41.31 9.01 25.64
C TYR A 446 40.52 7.99 26.45
N ILE A 447 39.24 7.81 26.11
CA ILE A 447 38.43 6.71 26.61
C ILE A 447 37.68 6.06 25.48
N ALA A 448 37.43 4.78 25.67
CA ALA A 448 36.92 3.94 24.62
C ALA A 448 36.08 2.77 25.18
N PRO A 449 34.95 3.02 25.88
CA PRO A 449 34.05 1.95 26.26
C PRO A 449 33.47 1.23 25.06
N LEU A 450 33.28 -0.08 25.23
CA LEU A 450 32.35 -0.91 24.47
C LEU A 450 31.26 -1.35 25.44
N TRP A 451 30.03 -0.92 25.21
CA TRP A 451 28.86 -1.39 25.94
C TRP A 451 28.25 -2.57 25.20
N LEU A 452 28.14 -3.70 25.87
CA LEU A 452 27.38 -4.85 25.39
C LEU A 452 26.07 -4.90 26.15
N SER A 453 24.96 -4.80 25.45
CA SER A 453 23.63 -4.79 26.05
C SER A 453 22.79 -5.95 25.55
N GLY A 454 21.88 -6.41 26.40
CA GLY A 454 20.91 -7.43 26.06
C GLY A 454 19.66 -7.28 26.93
N GLY A 455 18.50 -7.53 26.34
CA GLY A 455 17.25 -7.30 27.03
C GLY A 455 16.03 -7.85 26.32
N VAL A 456 14.89 -7.46 26.87
CA VAL A 456 13.56 -7.82 26.38
C VAL A 456 12.75 -6.57 26.11
N ARG A 457 11.97 -6.60 25.04
CA ARG A 457 10.98 -5.60 24.66
C ARG A 457 9.61 -6.24 24.66
N TYR A 458 8.64 -5.53 25.21
CA TYR A 458 7.22 -5.87 25.22
C TYR A 458 6.45 -4.78 24.48
N ARG A 459 5.54 -5.18 23.58
CA ARG A 459 4.64 -4.27 22.87
C ARG A 459 3.28 -4.94 22.73
N PHE A 460 2.25 -4.35 23.31
CA PHE A 460 0.89 -4.86 23.18
C PHE A 460 -0.16 -3.77 23.41
N GLY A 461 -0.96 -3.51 22.38
CA GLY A 461 -2.04 -2.53 22.45
C GLY A 461 -1.52 -1.12 22.72
N GLN A 462 -1.76 -0.64 23.94
CA GLN A 462 -1.38 0.72 24.35
C GLN A 462 -0.08 0.77 25.15
N ILE A 463 0.55 -0.37 25.44
CA ILE A 463 1.68 -0.45 26.36
C ILE A 463 2.90 -0.99 25.62
N ASP A 464 4.00 -0.25 25.70
CA ASP A 464 5.34 -0.75 25.39
C ASP A 464 6.19 -0.75 26.66
N ALA A 465 7.10 -1.71 26.79
CA ALA A 465 8.05 -1.76 27.90
C ALA A 465 9.37 -2.37 27.43
N GLU A 466 10.45 -2.00 28.10
CA GLU A 466 11.78 -2.53 27.83
C GLU A 466 12.51 -2.72 29.16
N ALA A 467 13.22 -3.84 29.28
CA ALA A 467 14.15 -4.09 30.36
C ALA A 467 15.45 -4.65 29.78
N ALA A 468 16.57 -4.08 30.20
CA ALA A 468 17.87 -4.40 29.63
C ALA A 468 18.99 -4.29 30.65
N MET A 469 20.04 -5.08 30.43
CA MET A 469 21.32 -4.92 31.09
C MET A 469 22.35 -4.43 30.07
N ALA A 470 23.27 -3.58 30.51
CA ALA A 470 24.34 -3.03 29.69
C ALA A 470 25.67 -3.12 30.43
N HIS A 471 26.61 -3.91 29.92
CA HIS A 471 27.91 -4.11 30.53
C HIS A 471 28.98 -3.27 29.83
N PRO A 472 29.69 -2.37 30.54
CA PRO A 472 30.77 -1.60 29.96
C PRO A 472 32.12 -2.36 29.99
N GLY A 473 32.84 -2.38 28.87
CA GLY A 473 34.14 -3.04 28.74
C GLY A 473 35.36 -2.24 29.20
N ASP A 474 35.18 -1.10 29.88
CA ASP A 474 36.26 -0.19 30.32
C ASP A 474 36.56 -0.28 31.83
N ASN A 475 35.95 -1.22 32.54
CA ASN A 475 36.06 -1.41 34.00
C ASN A 475 35.66 -0.19 34.85
N ILE A 476 34.89 0.76 34.29
CA ILE A 476 34.38 1.93 35.02
C ILE A 476 32.90 1.73 35.33
N GLY A 477 32.54 1.75 36.61
CA GLY A 477 31.18 1.44 37.06
C GLY A 477 30.85 -0.06 37.00
N GLN A 478 29.58 -0.37 37.29
CA GLN A 478 29.06 -1.75 37.35
C GLN A 478 28.26 -2.08 36.08
N THR A 479 27.78 -3.31 35.91
CA THR A 479 26.78 -3.57 34.87
C THR A 479 25.55 -2.69 35.11
N GLY A 480 25.18 -1.90 34.10
CA GLY A 480 24.01 -1.04 34.14
C GLY A 480 22.72 -1.80 33.95
N LEU A 481 21.64 -1.27 34.51
CA LEU A 481 20.28 -1.79 34.35
C LEU A 481 19.40 -0.67 33.84
N ARG A 482 18.63 -0.92 32.78
CA ARG A 482 17.68 0.02 32.21
C ARG A 482 16.30 -0.60 32.21
N ALA A 483 15.30 0.18 32.62
CA ALA A 483 13.91 -0.17 32.48
C ALA A 483 13.13 1.04 31.93
N SER A 484 12.14 0.77 31.06
CA SER A 484 11.23 1.81 30.59
C SER A 484 9.85 1.26 30.31
N MET A 485 8.84 2.13 30.44
CA MET A 485 7.44 1.84 30.19
C MET A 485 6.82 3.01 29.44
N GLY A 486 6.10 2.71 28.38
CA GLY A 486 5.35 3.63 27.55
C GLY A 486 3.84 3.35 27.60
N TRP A 487 3.05 4.41 27.48
CA TRP A 487 1.60 4.32 27.37
C TRP A 487 1.07 5.25 26.26
N GLN A 488 0.43 4.65 25.26
CA GLN A 488 -0.30 5.33 24.19
C GLN A 488 -1.76 5.60 24.57
N PHE A 489 -2.06 6.79 25.08
CA PHE A 489 -3.42 7.16 25.53
C PHE A 489 -4.45 7.16 24.39
N ASN A 490 -4.06 7.64 23.22
CA ASN A 490 -4.87 7.72 22.00
C ASN A 490 -3.95 7.82 20.78
N ASP A 491 -4.48 8.13 19.59
CA ASP A 491 -3.67 8.21 18.36
C ASP A 491 -2.63 9.33 18.37
N GLN A 492 -2.73 10.28 19.30
CA GLN A 492 -1.92 11.49 19.30
C GLN A 492 -0.92 11.56 20.45
N TRP A 493 -1.22 10.95 21.60
CA TRP A 493 -0.39 11.07 22.80
C TRP A 493 0.25 9.75 23.20
N HIS A 494 1.55 9.79 23.39
CA HIS A 494 2.36 8.74 24.01
C HIS A 494 3.17 9.34 25.15
N ALA A 495 3.23 8.66 26.29
CA ALA A 495 4.11 9.00 27.40
C ALA A 495 5.06 7.86 27.67
N ARG A 496 6.34 8.16 27.90
CA ARG A 496 7.36 7.16 28.26
C ARG A 496 8.12 7.59 29.51
N MET A 497 8.23 6.68 30.47
CA MET A 497 9.10 6.82 31.63
C MET A 497 10.26 5.84 31.51
N ALA A 498 11.47 6.28 31.84
CA ALA A 498 12.67 5.46 31.85
C ALA A 498 13.49 5.70 33.12
N ALA A 499 14.14 4.65 33.61
CA ALA A 499 15.14 4.73 34.66
C ALA A 499 16.32 3.84 34.30
N ALA A 500 17.53 4.32 34.57
CA ALA A 500 18.75 3.58 34.35
C ALA A 500 19.71 3.72 35.53
N ARG A 501 20.41 2.64 35.83
CA ARG A 501 21.52 2.59 36.77
C ARG A 501 22.82 2.42 35.99
N ASN A 502 23.87 3.17 36.34
CA ASN A 502 25.08 3.30 35.52
C ASN A 502 24.74 3.49 34.03
N ASP A 503 24.04 4.57 33.75
CA ASP A 503 23.51 4.89 32.42
C ASP A 503 24.65 5.13 31.43
N ALA A 504 24.59 4.47 30.28
CA ALA A 504 25.55 4.65 29.19
C ALA A 504 25.48 6.06 28.55
N GLU A 505 24.36 6.76 28.73
CA GLU A 505 24.17 8.15 28.29
C GLU A 505 24.73 9.21 29.26
N ALA A 506 25.32 8.78 30.39
CA ALA A 506 26.04 9.69 31.28
C ALA A 506 27.25 10.33 30.56
N SER A 507 27.72 11.48 31.07
CA SER A 507 28.82 12.23 30.46
C SER A 507 30.09 11.38 30.30
N MET A 508 30.54 11.22 29.05
CA MET A 508 31.81 10.55 28.73
C MET A 508 33.03 11.26 29.35
N GLN A 509 32.95 12.58 29.51
CA GLN A 509 33.98 13.37 30.16
C GLN A 509 34.02 13.09 31.69
N ALA A 510 32.85 12.89 32.32
CA ALA A 510 32.77 12.45 33.72
C ALA A 510 33.32 11.03 33.88
N ARG A 511 32.98 10.14 32.95
CA ARG A 511 33.42 8.74 32.92
C ARG A 511 34.95 8.59 32.85
N ILE A 512 35.64 9.43 32.07
CA ILE A 512 37.11 9.50 32.06
C ILE A 512 37.71 9.71 33.46
N SER A 513 36.98 10.42 34.31
CA SER A 513 37.39 10.69 35.70
C SER A 513 36.90 9.62 36.68
N GLY A 514 36.39 8.49 36.19
CA GLY A 514 35.86 7.39 37.01
C GLY A 514 34.49 7.66 37.61
N ILE A 515 33.77 8.68 37.14
CA ILE A 515 32.47 9.08 37.68
C ILE A 515 31.37 8.48 36.81
N THR A 516 30.43 7.76 37.42
CA THR A 516 29.24 7.23 36.74
C THR A 516 27.97 7.94 37.20
N ALA A 517 26.84 7.68 36.53
CA ALA A 517 25.56 8.28 36.89
C ALA A 517 24.39 7.33 36.70
N ASP A 518 23.38 7.51 37.54
CA ASP A 518 22.05 6.96 37.37
C ASP A 518 21.13 8.02 36.75
N SER A 519 20.09 7.60 36.02
CA SER A 519 19.14 8.51 35.40
C SER A 519 17.69 8.13 35.64
N VAL A 520 16.82 9.15 35.64
CA VAL A 520 15.39 9.00 35.46
C VAL A 520 14.91 10.01 34.43
N ALA A 521 14.01 9.61 33.54
CA ALA A 521 13.49 10.44 32.48
C ALA A 521 11.99 10.22 32.24
N LEU A 522 11.31 11.29 31.84
CA LEU A 522 9.95 11.31 31.35
C LEU A 522 9.92 12.00 29.98
N ALA A 523 9.27 11.36 29.01
CA ALA A 523 9.02 11.91 27.69
C ALA A 523 7.51 11.88 27.39
N LEU A 524 7.03 12.93 26.73
CA LEU A 524 5.68 13.03 26.18
C LEU A 524 5.80 13.36 24.69
N ASP A 525 5.21 12.52 23.87
CA ASP A 525 5.16 12.67 22.42
C ASP A 525 3.72 12.98 22.00
N TYR A 526 3.53 14.14 21.37
CA TYR A 526 2.27 14.57 20.79
C TYR A 526 2.38 14.63 19.26
N THR A 527 1.73 13.69 18.58
CA THR A 527 1.61 13.66 17.13
C THR A 527 0.19 14.06 16.76
N ARG A 528 -0.02 15.32 16.38
CA ARG A 528 -1.35 15.78 15.97
C ARG A 528 -1.83 15.02 14.74
N ASN A 529 -0.94 14.88 13.75
CA ASN A 529 -1.09 14.20 12.46
C ASN A 529 0.27 14.16 11.73
N GLU A 530 0.27 13.82 10.44
CA GLU A 530 1.48 13.75 9.59
C GLU A 530 2.27 15.07 9.46
N ARG A 531 1.70 16.20 9.91
CA ARG A 531 2.29 17.54 9.76
C ARG A 531 2.85 18.11 11.04
N MET A 532 2.55 17.55 12.20
CA MET A 532 2.98 18.16 13.45
C MET A 532 3.26 17.11 14.51
N HIS A 533 4.49 17.18 15.00
CA HIS A 533 5.00 16.35 16.08
C HIS A 533 5.68 17.24 17.11
N TRP A 534 5.34 17.03 18.39
CA TRP A 534 5.86 17.80 19.51
C TRP A 534 6.32 16.86 20.62
N ARG A 535 7.60 16.97 20.97
CA ARG A 535 8.25 16.17 22.01
C ARG A 535 8.56 17.05 23.20
N LEU A 536 8.17 16.60 24.38
CA LEU A 536 8.49 17.21 25.66
C LEU A 536 9.27 16.19 26.49
N GLY A 537 10.41 16.60 27.05
CA GLY A 537 11.28 15.72 27.82
C GLY A 537 11.70 16.37 29.12
N GLY A 538 11.83 15.56 30.17
CA GLY A 538 12.46 15.93 31.42
C GLY A 538 13.32 14.78 31.92
N SER A 539 14.53 15.07 32.39
CA SER A 539 15.41 14.04 32.96
C SER A 539 16.23 14.57 34.13
N GLN A 540 16.66 13.66 34.99
CA GLN A 540 17.62 13.91 36.05
C GLN A 540 18.70 12.84 36.01
N PHE A 541 19.95 13.28 35.97
CA PHE A 541 21.12 12.43 36.22
C PHE A 541 21.64 12.67 37.63
N ARG A 542 21.95 11.59 38.35
CA ARG A 542 22.63 11.61 39.65
C ARG A 542 23.98 10.95 39.50
N TYR A 543 25.04 11.77 39.52
CA TYR A 543 26.42 11.32 39.42
C TYR A 543 26.95 10.88 40.78
N ASP A 544 27.90 9.94 40.78
CA ASP A 544 28.52 9.40 42.00
C ASP A 544 29.38 10.42 42.76
N ASP A 545 29.78 11.49 42.08
CA ASP A 545 30.46 12.65 42.68
C ASP A 545 29.49 13.59 43.43
N GLY A 546 28.21 13.22 43.53
CA GLY A 546 27.17 14.01 44.21
C GLY A 546 26.53 15.09 43.34
N ASN A 547 26.96 15.27 42.08
CA ASN A 547 26.31 16.19 41.16
C ASN A 547 24.94 15.65 40.73
N ARG A 548 23.95 16.53 40.67
CA ARG A 548 22.64 16.28 40.08
C ARG A 548 22.45 17.22 38.91
N ARG A 549 22.11 16.65 37.75
CA ARG A 549 21.85 17.41 36.54
C ARG A 549 20.40 17.22 36.10
N ASP A 550 19.61 18.27 36.27
CA ASP A 550 18.22 18.33 35.82
C ASP A 550 18.17 18.93 34.42
N THR A 551 17.35 18.36 33.55
CA THR A 551 17.17 18.81 32.16
C THR A 551 15.70 18.85 31.81
N ILE A 552 15.29 19.88 31.08
CA ILE A 552 13.99 19.95 30.41
C ILE A 552 14.18 20.34 28.96
N SER A 553 13.41 19.73 28.06
CA SER A 553 13.46 20.02 26.63
C SER A 553 12.08 19.99 26.00
N SER A 554 11.94 20.76 24.92
CA SER A 554 10.75 20.76 24.06
C SER A 554 11.20 20.92 22.62
N ALA A 555 10.75 20.03 21.73
CA ALA A 555 11.07 20.09 20.30
C ALA A 555 9.79 19.92 19.46
N ILE A 556 9.58 20.83 18.51
CA ILE A 556 8.45 20.81 17.59
C ILE A 556 8.94 20.71 16.14
N GLU A 557 8.28 19.84 15.39
CA GLU A 557 8.46 19.69 13.95
C GLU A 557 7.10 19.96 13.30
N GLN A 558 7.06 20.92 12.38
CA GLN A 558 5.84 21.35 11.69
C GLN A 558 6.05 21.37 10.18
N ARG A 559 5.35 20.52 9.43
CA ARG A 559 5.30 20.55 7.96
C ARG A 559 4.70 21.87 7.51
N LEU A 560 5.48 22.66 6.78
CA LEU A 560 5.12 23.97 6.22
C LEU A 560 4.64 23.82 4.77
N LEU A 561 5.27 22.94 4.00
CA LEU A 561 4.93 22.65 2.60
C LEU A 561 4.97 21.15 2.33
N SER A 562 3.94 20.64 1.65
CA SER A 562 3.88 19.26 1.17
C SER A 562 3.62 19.27 -0.34
N GLN A 563 4.58 18.79 -1.12
CA GLN A 563 4.49 18.57 -2.56
C GLN A 563 4.98 17.14 -2.86
N PRO A 564 4.61 16.55 -4.02
CA PRO A 564 4.89 15.14 -4.32
C PRO A 564 6.37 14.73 -4.16
N ARG A 565 7.31 15.65 -4.44
CA ARG A 565 8.75 15.40 -4.35
C ARG A 565 9.49 16.33 -3.40
N LEU A 566 8.79 17.21 -2.68
CA LEU A 566 9.40 18.23 -1.85
C LEU A 566 8.60 18.43 -0.56
N LEU A 567 9.26 18.25 0.57
CA LEU A 567 8.70 18.50 1.89
C LEU A 567 9.58 19.54 2.59
N ILE A 568 8.94 20.54 3.18
CA ILE A 568 9.61 21.57 3.99
C ILE A 568 9.01 21.53 5.39
N ASP A 569 9.87 21.25 6.37
CA ASP A 569 9.53 21.24 7.79
C ASP A 569 10.17 22.43 8.51
N GLY A 570 9.39 23.10 9.34
CA GLY A 570 9.87 24.05 10.34
C GLY A 570 10.23 23.31 11.62
N LEU A 571 11.41 23.61 12.15
CA LEU A 571 11.96 23.01 13.35
C LEU A 571 12.07 24.08 14.43
N GLY A 572 11.68 23.74 15.65
CA GLY A 572 11.93 24.56 16.82
C GLY A 572 12.29 23.68 18.01
N SER A 573 13.31 24.05 18.76
CA SER A 573 13.64 23.37 20.01
C SER A 573 14.03 24.36 21.10
N VAL A 574 13.74 24.00 22.34
CA VAL A 574 14.21 24.71 23.53
C VAL A 574 14.70 23.68 24.54
N TYR A 575 15.70 24.08 25.30
CA TYR A 575 16.36 23.26 26.30
C TYR A 575 16.75 24.14 27.48
N ALA A 576 16.71 23.58 28.68
CA ALA A 576 17.33 24.17 29.84
C ALA A 576 17.87 23.07 30.75
N SER A 577 19.04 23.30 31.35
CA SER A 577 19.58 22.41 32.36
C SER A 577 20.18 23.14 33.54
N ARG A 578 20.33 22.39 34.63
CA ARG A 578 20.91 22.86 35.89
C ARG A 578 21.76 21.76 36.50
N GLY A 579 23.05 22.03 36.67
CA GLY A 579 23.96 21.22 37.49
C GLY A 579 23.95 21.68 38.95
N SER A 580 24.05 20.76 39.91
CA SER A 580 24.11 21.10 41.34
C SER A 580 25.53 21.33 41.86
N ARG A 581 26.55 21.05 41.05
CA ARG A 581 27.97 21.10 41.43
C ARG A 581 28.78 22.02 40.49
N ASP A 582 29.46 23.01 41.05
CA ASP A 582 30.27 23.97 40.27
C ASP A 582 31.72 23.51 40.04
N ASP A 583 32.24 22.59 40.86
CA ASP A 583 33.62 22.09 40.86
C ASP A 583 33.73 20.67 40.25
N ALA A 584 33.05 20.44 39.13
CA ALA A 584 33.11 19.15 38.43
C ALA A 584 34.34 19.06 37.49
N PRO A 585 34.98 17.88 37.34
CA PRO A 585 36.09 17.68 36.40
C PRO A 585 35.63 17.52 34.94
N TYR A 586 34.36 17.80 34.65
CA TYR A 586 33.71 17.71 33.35
C TYR A 586 32.82 18.94 33.12
N PHE A 587 32.35 19.13 31.89
CA PHE A 587 31.44 20.22 31.54
C PHE A 587 30.10 20.08 32.28
N ASN A 588 29.91 20.91 33.30
CA ASN A 588 28.73 20.92 34.18
C ASN A 588 28.30 22.35 34.50
N PRO A 589 27.67 23.07 33.56
CA PRO A 589 27.20 24.43 33.80
C PRO A 589 26.18 24.45 34.95
N SER A 590 26.30 25.43 35.86
CA SER A 590 25.33 25.58 36.96
C SER A 590 23.92 25.80 36.42
N GLN A 591 23.79 26.59 35.35
CA GLN A 591 22.55 26.74 34.57
C GLN A 591 22.91 27.07 33.12
N ASP A 592 22.19 26.46 32.19
CA ASP A 592 22.24 26.78 30.77
C ASP A 592 20.84 26.68 30.15
N ARG A 593 20.67 27.32 28.99
CA ARG A 593 19.47 27.18 28.16
C ARG A 593 19.82 27.41 26.71
N SER A 594 19.10 26.73 25.82
CA SER A 594 19.15 27.02 24.40
C SER A 594 17.78 27.12 23.79
N MET A 595 17.72 27.86 22.69
CA MET A 595 16.61 27.88 21.76
C MET A 595 17.17 27.73 20.36
N GLU A 596 16.61 26.86 19.54
CA GLU A 596 17.00 26.66 18.15
C GLU A 596 15.77 26.76 17.24
N LEU A 597 15.94 27.42 16.10
CA LEU A 597 14.97 27.46 15.02
C LEU A 597 15.64 27.03 13.72
N GLY A 598 14.94 26.24 12.92
CA GLY A 598 15.50 25.73 11.68
C GLY A 598 14.47 25.35 10.64
N LEU A 599 14.98 25.00 9.46
CA LEU A 599 14.24 24.45 8.35
C LEU A 599 14.89 23.14 7.90
N ARG A 600 14.06 22.15 7.59
CA ARG A 600 14.47 20.89 6.95
C ARG A 600 13.79 20.76 5.60
N ILE A 601 14.59 20.60 4.55
CA ILE A 601 14.14 20.43 3.17
C ILE A 601 14.45 18.99 2.78
N ASN A 602 13.41 18.20 2.55
CA ASN A 602 13.51 16.83 2.05
C ASN A 602 13.06 16.80 0.60
N GLN A 603 13.94 16.36 -0.31
CA GLN A 603 13.63 16.26 -1.73
C GLN A 603 13.78 14.81 -2.22
N GLN A 604 12.71 14.26 -2.79
CA GLN A 604 12.73 12.97 -3.46
C GLN A 604 13.32 13.14 -4.86
N LEU A 605 14.51 12.58 -5.09
CA LEU A 605 15.21 12.70 -6.37
C LEU A 605 14.80 11.60 -7.34
N TRP A 606 14.60 10.38 -6.82
CA TRP A 606 14.18 9.23 -7.60
C TRP A 606 13.38 8.26 -6.72
N ARG A 607 12.36 7.61 -7.28
CA ARG A 607 11.62 6.53 -6.64
C ARG A 607 11.07 5.57 -7.68
N HIS A 608 11.11 4.28 -7.36
CA HIS A 608 10.44 3.21 -8.10
C HIS A 608 10.01 2.13 -7.11
N TYR A 609 8.71 2.07 -6.82
CA TYR A 609 8.13 1.25 -5.76
C TYR A 609 8.87 1.45 -4.42
N GLU A 610 9.38 0.39 -3.79
CA GLU A 610 10.04 0.44 -2.48
C GLU A 610 11.52 0.87 -2.57
N ARG A 611 11.99 1.27 -3.76
CA ARG A 611 13.34 1.80 -3.96
C ARG A 611 13.29 3.29 -4.20
N GLY A 612 14.22 4.02 -3.59
CA GLY A 612 14.24 5.47 -3.70
C GLY A 612 15.54 6.10 -3.28
N PHE A 613 15.72 7.35 -3.70
CA PHE A 613 16.84 8.20 -3.31
C PHE A 613 16.33 9.59 -2.95
N ARG A 614 16.67 10.05 -1.76
CA ARG A 614 16.27 11.34 -1.19
C ARG A 614 17.49 12.10 -0.69
N GLN A 615 17.46 13.42 -0.83
CA GLN A 615 18.39 14.32 -0.16
C GLN A 615 17.67 15.15 0.92
N ARG A 616 18.38 15.45 2.00
CA ARG A 616 17.89 16.21 3.15
C ARG A 616 18.89 17.31 3.50
N LEU A 617 18.45 18.56 3.46
CA LEU A 617 19.19 19.72 3.95
C LEU A 617 18.51 20.24 5.21
N THR A 618 19.25 20.35 6.31
CA THR A 618 18.78 21.01 7.54
C THR A 618 19.66 22.22 7.81
N VAL A 619 19.04 23.39 8.00
CA VAL A 619 19.72 24.63 8.38
C VAL A 619 19.04 25.19 9.61
N SER A 620 19.82 25.54 10.62
CA SER A 620 19.29 26.10 11.85
C SER A 620 20.21 27.15 12.48
N VAL A 621 19.61 27.96 13.34
CA VAL A 621 20.30 28.93 14.18
C VAL A 621 19.74 28.80 15.60
N GLY A 622 20.65 28.66 16.56
CA GLY A 622 20.31 28.65 17.97
C GLY A 622 20.90 29.83 18.73
N ASP A 623 20.28 30.18 19.85
CA ASP A 623 20.88 30.97 20.92
C ASP A 623 21.16 30.04 22.10
N TYR A 624 22.40 30.03 22.57
CA TYR A 624 22.80 29.29 23.78
C TYR A 624 23.25 30.29 24.83
N TRP A 625 22.57 30.26 25.98
CA TRP A 625 22.91 31.05 27.14
C TRP A 625 23.48 30.16 28.23
N GLN A 626 24.56 30.60 28.84
CA GLN A 626 25.17 29.92 29.97
C GLN A 626 25.41 30.91 31.12
N GLN A 627 25.06 30.52 32.33
CA GLN A 627 25.30 31.30 33.53
C GLN A 627 26.80 31.64 33.64
N ARG A 628 27.11 32.91 33.93
CA ARG A 628 28.47 33.51 33.95
C ARG A 628 29.13 33.76 32.58
N TYR A 629 28.54 33.33 31.47
CA TYR A 629 29.12 33.52 30.11
C TYR A 629 28.20 34.27 29.12
N GLY A 630 26.90 34.35 29.39
CA GLY A 630 25.94 35.07 28.56
C GLY A 630 25.42 34.24 27.37
N SER A 631 24.80 34.92 26.40
CA SER A 631 24.20 34.32 25.20
C SER A 631 25.16 34.29 24.01
N SER A 632 25.03 33.29 23.15
CA SER A 632 25.81 33.13 21.93
C SER A 632 25.02 32.43 20.84
N LEU A 633 25.12 32.98 19.62
CA LEU A 633 24.51 32.37 18.44
C LEU A 633 25.28 31.12 17.98
N ILE A 634 24.55 30.06 17.67
CA ILE A 634 25.03 28.77 17.18
C ILE A 634 24.42 28.50 15.80
N PRO A 635 25.14 28.77 14.69
CA PRO A 635 24.71 28.33 13.38
C PRO A 635 25.01 26.83 13.20
N SER A 636 24.11 26.14 12.48
CA SER A 636 24.27 24.73 12.12
C SER A 636 23.70 24.41 10.73
N VAL A 637 24.39 23.52 10.03
CA VAL A 637 23.98 22.99 8.72
C VAL A 637 24.27 21.49 8.70
N ALA A 638 23.33 20.70 8.18
CA ALA A 638 23.53 19.28 7.92
C ALA A 638 22.96 18.89 6.55
N TYR A 639 23.69 18.05 5.84
CA TYR A 639 23.29 17.56 4.53
C TYR A 639 23.43 16.03 4.48
N ARG A 640 22.32 15.34 4.18
CA ARG A 640 22.23 13.88 4.21
C ARG A 640 21.60 13.33 2.95
N HIS A 641 21.97 12.10 2.62
CA HIS A 641 21.38 11.28 1.58
C HIS A 641 20.74 10.05 2.21
N GLU A 642 19.56 9.66 1.73
CA GLU A 642 18.81 8.49 2.18
C GLU A 642 18.52 7.61 0.95
N TRP A 643 19.02 6.37 0.99
CA TRP A 643 18.71 5.32 0.04
C TRP A 643 17.66 4.39 0.64
N GLN A 644 16.54 4.21 -0.06
CA GLN A 644 15.61 3.12 0.18
C GLN A 644 16.00 2.00 -0.79
N LEU A 645 16.58 0.93 -0.28
CA LEU A 645 17.11 -0.20 -1.07
C LEU A 645 16.04 -1.26 -1.36
N GLY A 646 14.96 -1.21 -0.59
CA GLY A 646 13.78 -2.05 -0.68
C GLY A 646 12.95 -1.86 0.58
N GLN A 647 11.92 -2.69 0.71
CA GLN A 647 11.07 -2.69 1.89
C GLN A 647 11.88 -2.99 3.16
N GLY A 648 11.75 -2.11 4.16
CA GLY A 648 12.46 -2.19 5.43
C GLY A 648 13.97 -2.14 5.35
N ARG A 649 14.53 -1.57 4.28
CA ARG A 649 15.99 -1.48 4.08
C ARG A 649 16.37 -0.06 3.67
N THR A 650 16.95 0.67 4.61
CA THR A 650 17.39 2.05 4.39
C THR A 650 18.85 2.22 4.72
N PHE A 651 19.52 3.08 3.95
CA PHE A 651 20.89 3.50 4.20
C PHE A 651 20.95 5.03 4.13
N GLU A 652 21.22 5.68 5.26
CA GLU A 652 21.41 7.12 5.37
C GLU A 652 22.88 7.44 5.60
N TYR A 653 23.39 8.51 4.99
CA TYR A 653 24.71 9.05 5.32
C TYR A 653 24.77 10.55 5.05
N GLY A 654 25.68 11.24 5.72
CA GLY A 654 25.89 12.66 5.45
C GLY A 654 26.95 13.31 6.30
N ALA A 655 26.89 14.64 6.30
CA ALA A 655 27.82 15.49 7.04
C ALA A 655 27.08 16.65 7.71
N SER A 656 27.61 17.08 8.83
CA SER A 656 27.11 18.22 9.60
C SER A 656 28.22 19.17 10.01
N TRP A 657 27.87 20.44 10.13
CA TRP A 657 28.74 21.49 10.62
C TRP A 657 27.97 22.38 11.59
N SER A 658 28.62 22.78 12.69
CA SER A 658 28.07 23.75 13.63
C SER A 658 29.17 24.55 14.34
N ARG A 659 28.78 25.67 14.97
CA ARG A 659 29.69 26.50 15.77
C ARG A 659 29.17 26.74 17.19
N PRO A 660 29.16 25.72 18.06
CA PRO A 660 28.70 25.86 19.43
C PRO A 660 29.63 26.76 20.25
N VAL A 661 29.16 27.20 21.42
CA VAL A 661 29.92 27.99 22.38
C VAL A 661 29.77 27.37 23.75
N TYR A 662 30.88 27.03 24.40
CA TYR A 662 30.92 26.46 25.74
C TYR A 662 31.89 27.27 26.58
N ASP A 663 31.51 27.63 27.82
CA ASP A 663 32.32 28.48 28.71
C ASP A 663 32.81 29.78 28.02
N GLY A 664 31.95 30.37 27.18
CA GLY A 664 32.25 31.58 26.41
C GLY A 664 33.24 31.38 25.24
N ARG A 665 33.73 30.16 25.00
CA ARG A 665 34.64 29.86 23.90
C ARG A 665 33.91 29.19 22.74
N ARG A 666 34.06 29.78 21.56
CA ARG A 666 33.46 29.26 20.34
C ARG A 666 34.27 28.11 19.79
N GLU A 667 33.57 27.06 19.38
CA GLU A 667 34.15 25.89 18.76
C GLU A 667 33.66 25.74 17.32
N ARG A 668 34.32 24.84 16.59
CA ARG A 668 33.87 24.39 15.29
C ARG A 668 33.75 22.88 15.36
N HIS A 669 32.55 22.39 15.06
CA HIS A 669 32.23 20.97 15.04
C HIS A 669 31.94 20.54 13.60
N LEU A 670 32.58 19.46 13.17
CA LEU A 670 32.38 18.80 11.87
C LEU A 670 32.06 17.34 12.15
N GLY A 671 30.93 16.87 11.66
CA GLY A 671 30.46 15.49 11.83
C GLY A 671 30.22 14.81 10.49
N VAL A 672 30.41 13.50 10.46
CA VAL A 672 29.95 12.59 9.41
C VAL A 672 29.22 11.42 10.07
N ASP A 673 28.12 11.00 9.47
CA ASP A 673 27.31 9.91 9.98
C ASP A 673 26.87 8.98 8.83
N ALA A 674 26.68 7.71 9.17
CA ALA A 674 26.08 6.70 8.31
C ALA A 674 25.27 5.71 9.15
N VAL A 675 24.07 5.36 8.70
CA VAL A 675 23.16 4.44 9.38
C VAL A 675 22.53 3.49 8.36
N MET A 676 22.47 2.21 8.72
CA MET A 676 21.79 1.16 7.96
C MET A 676 20.69 0.55 8.83
N HIS A 677 19.48 0.47 8.28
CA HIS A 677 18.36 -0.26 8.87
C HIS A 677 17.98 -1.45 7.97
N TRP A 678 17.64 -2.57 8.60
CA TRP A 678 17.19 -3.78 7.93
C TRP A 678 16.06 -4.44 8.72
N GLY A 679 14.94 -4.72 8.06
CA GLY A 679 13.80 -5.45 8.63
C GLY A 679 12.75 -4.57 9.31
N GLU A 680 12.88 -3.24 9.28
CA GLU A 680 11.89 -2.31 9.85
C GLU A 680 10.66 -2.06 8.98
#